data_AF-E3NSF4-F1
#
_entry.id   AF-E3NSF4-F1
#
_cell.length_a   1.000
_cell.length_b   1.000
_cell.length_c   1.000
_cell.angle_alpha   90.00
_cell.angle_beta   90.00
_cell.angle_gamma   90.00
#
_symmetry.space_group_name_H-M   'P 1'
#
loop_
_entity.id
_entity.type
_entity.pdbx_description
1 polymer ?
#
loop_
_entity_poly.entity_id
_entity_poly.type
_entity_poly.pdbx_seq_one_letter_code
_entity_poly.pdbx_strand_id
1 'polypeptide(L)'
;MLKPSGVLAICIDSRELFHLGQMLDELFGEENRLAIINWQKSYSPRSDNRHVSTATEYVLVYAKDERTARTGLQPRTASMDARYRNPDSDLRVWKGENFAGPKALTHQGMVYGIQSPFTGEVHYPPVGKCWRSPQNDVLRWLADWDVEYELRTVDDAATRAEIIGVQPKDVRPVKAVMLQTPLPAASEAAKKRLELGNWSRIIFGLNGEGRPQQKKYLDEVKKGRVPMTYWADDDMGEDPDVLGDVSWEHQESGHSQAGVNELTAIVGAGHGFETVKPMKLITKLIQIWCPPNGIVLDPFAGSGTTGHAVLHLNHEQGSERRFILIEQGRPENGDSYAKTLTVDRLRRVISGAWEGKRKHVGLGGGFTFKVLEKKVDAKTLLLMERDEMVDTVIASHSSTADRYIDYVGEPIVRGRRGNTHDVPFYQSLSSITGSGKTAILAQAVSEIVAMSEIPPVILWLSKGKVVVQQSYANLEDGGKYSHLLPDITVRLLSQYDPEDVANEKEALLYFATVGTFNQRDRENSNLRIFALDTDNIESTRWEALKTRETSDGRRRPLVIVYDESQNLSDQQTTLLLEQQPTAFLLASATLRFPAQFDAEVIQPLKTEGEYTNDDLITSIRSATVVSSGLVKGLISLDGLNTPMEEAVSEMLTAFHEAEEAARAERLSFLPKAIYVCNTNVLADDASQTDDPKQPFDQRQAPPILIWRYLTEQCGIPAGEVAVYADLKTHKDSPLPADFSLFSGGDKDYENFIDGDFRHIIFNQTLQEGWDDPSVYFAYVDKTMESSVQITQIVGRVLRQPGATHYEADRLNTAHFFVRVDKNDAFTKVVDDVRKGLGGDAPEVRVLTSPPGIEAPVSLFPKESRTVPRTAIDNLLTIGPVEKVLDKVNDYTRDTANTRGAGRRRTVTQTIGAKDTVDSEWIEFEQSNRVNARWAFRREVARRYRPALFVMHTDDQKFDAKVGVGSRAYSSLADNAAEAVEEYLRNAVVKQLKPKPYEVGGTLVRRGAMDTFQNALHEGYDGLNEFERRFARALDDTGLTWARNRPQTGYKIPLVTLGQTVWFFPDFLVWSGDEVLCVDTKGDHIVEADARRKLLSIQPHKDVPTTVKVKFVTEGTWKADGTRDSKDGFSVWELGSGQALRTLPHEDLEALVKSLR
;
A
#
# COMPACT_ATOMS: atom_id res chain seq x y z
N MET A 1 -4.06 12.59 -6.34
CA MET A 1 -4.08 13.38 -5.09
C MET A 1 -5.46 13.44 -4.43
N LEU A 2 -6.57 13.50 -5.19
CA LEU A 2 -7.91 13.40 -4.59
C LEU A 2 -8.15 11.98 -4.08
N LYS A 3 -8.79 11.86 -2.90
CA LYS A 3 -9.39 10.60 -2.43
C LYS A 3 -10.53 10.19 -3.38
N PRO A 4 -10.98 8.93 -3.38
CA PRO A 4 -12.17 8.52 -4.16
C PRO A 4 -13.40 9.42 -3.91
N SER A 5 -13.65 9.78 -2.65
CA SER A 5 -14.73 10.71 -2.26
C SER A 5 -14.39 12.20 -2.42
N GLY A 6 -13.23 12.52 -2.99
CA GLY A 6 -12.73 13.88 -3.15
C GLY A 6 -13.44 14.63 -4.26
N VAL A 7 -13.57 15.95 -4.09
CA VAL A 7 -14.21 16.86 -5.05
C VAL A 7 -13.24 17.96 -5.46
N LEU A 8 -13.23 18.25 -6.76
CA LEU A 8 -12.51 19.33 -7.41
C LEU A 8 -13.49 20.45 -7.78
N ALA A 9 -13.16 21.69 -7.44
CA ALA A 9 -13.93 22.87 -7.85
C ALA A 9 -12.99 23.91 -8.49
N ILE A 10 -13.24 24.30 -9.74
CA ILE A 10 -12.39 25.23 -10.49
C ILE A 10 -13.20 26.44 -10.93
N CYS A 11 -12.79 27.64 -10.47
CA CYS A 11 -13.33 28.90 -10.95
C CYS A 11 -12.72 29.27 -12.31
N ILE A 12 -13.56 29.49 -13.32
CA ILE A 12 -13.12 29.79 -14.69
C ILE A 12 -14.04 30.82 -15.34
N ASP A 13 -13.54 31.58 -16.32
CA ASP A 13 -14.38 32.44 -17.14
C ASP A 13 -14.82 31.74 -18.44
N SER A 14 -15.61 32.43 -19.26
CA SER A 14 -16.14 31.88 -20.50
C SER A 14 -15.09 31.56 -21.58
N ARG A 15 -13.85 32.06 -21.46
CA ARG A 15 -12.83 31.90 -22.52
C ARG A 15 -12.31 30.47 -22.59
N GLU A 16 -12.10 29.85 -21.43
CA GLU A 16 -11.57 28.49 -21.32
C GLU A 16 -12.57 27.50 -20.73
N LEU A 17 -13.82 27.91 -20.48
CA LEU A 17 -14.85 27.04 -19.90
C LEU A 17 -15.02 25.73 -20.66
N PHE A 18 -15.14 25.79 -21.99
CA PHE A 18 -15.38 24.61 -22.81
C PHE A 18 -14.14 23.72 -22.96
N HIS A 19 -12.96 24.32 -23.18
CA HIS A 19 -11.71 23.56 -23.27
C HIS A 19 -11.39 22.85 -21.95
N LEU A 20 -11.53 23.57 -20.83
CA LEU A 20 -11.34 23.00 -19.50
C LEU A 20 -12.39 21.93 -19.20
N GLY A 21 -13.67 22.17 -19.54
CA GLY A 21 -14.74 21.20 -19.36
C GLY A 21 -14.48 19.89 -20.11
N GLN A 22 -14.09 19.97 -21.38
CA GLN A 22 -13.78 18.78 -22.19
C GLN A 22 -12.56 18.02 -21.64
N MET A 23 -11.51 18.73 -21.26
CA MET A 23 -10.33 18.12 -20.63
C MET A 23 -10.68 17.44 -19.30
N LEU A 24 -11.56 18.04 -18.49
CA LEU A 24 -12.00 17.43 -17.23
C LEU A 24 -12.94 16.23 -17.45
N ASP A 25 -13.80 16.28 -18.48
CA ASP A 25 -14.62 15.12 -18.89
C ASP A 25 -13.74 13.95 -19.32
N GLU A 26 -12.63 14.19 -20.03
CA GLU A 26 -11.66 13.16 -20.40
C GLU A 26 -10.90 12.59 -19.19
N LEU A 27 -10.49 13.46 -18.26
CA LEU A 27 -9.68 13.06 -17.09
C LEU A 27 -10.48 12.39 -15.96
N PHE A 28 -11.71 12.83 -15.75
CA PHE A 28 -12.55 12.38 -14.63
C PHE A 28 -13.76 11.55 -15.08
N GLY A 29 -14.10 11.53 -16.37
CA GLY A 29 -15.37 10.99 -16.86
C GLY A 29 -16.48 12.03 -16.73
N GLU A 30 -17.30 12.16 -17.77
CA GLU A 30 -18.44 13.09 -17.81
C GLU A 30 -19.45 12.80 -16.69
N GLU A 31 -19.63 11.52 -16.32
CA GLU A 31 -20.51 11.08 -15.24
C GLU A 31 -20.09 11.62 -13.87
N ASN A 32 -18.81 11.95 -13.69
CA ASN A 32 -18.29 12.48 -12.44
C ASN A 32 -18.38 14.02 -12.35
N ARG A 33 -18.97 14.69 -13.35
CA ARG A 33 -19.30 16.11 -13.31
C ARG A 33 -20.50 16.36 -12.38
N LEU A 34 -20.23 16.89 -11.20
CA LEU A 34 -21.26 17.17 -10.19
C LEU A 34 -22.08 18.43 -10.52
N ALA A 35 -21.42 19.50 -10.98
CA ALA A 35 -22.08 20.79 -11.21
C ALA A 35 -21.29 21.73 -12.12
N ILE A 36 -22.04 22.60 -12.81
CA ILE A 36 -21.54 23.85 -13.40
C ILE A 36 -22.29 24.98 -12.71
N ILE A 37 -21.57 25.79 -11.94
CA ILE A 37 -22.13 26.89 -11.14
C ILE A 37 -21.90 28.22 -11.86
N ASN A 38 -22.94 29.03 -12.03
CA ASN A 38 -22.81 30.40 -12.53
C ASN A 38 -22.64 31.38 -11.35
N TRP A 39 -21.50 32.08 -11.30
CA TRP A 39 -21.17 33.07 -10.29
C TRP A 39 -21.23 34.49 -10.84
N GLN A 40 -22.09 35.36 -10.29
CA GLN A 40 -22.18 36.76 -10.72
C GLN A 40 -21.01 37.59 -10.14
N LYS A 41 -20.08 38.02 -11.01
CA LYS A 41 -18.90 38.81 -10.61
C LYS A 41 -19.12 40.32 -10.59
N SER A 42 -20.12 40.82 -11.33
CA SER A 42 -20.40 42.26 -11.47
C SER A 42 -21.91 42.55 -11.45
N TYR A 43 -22.28 43.63 -10.77
CA TYR A 43 -23.67 44.07 -10.60
C TYR A 43 -24.13 45.05 -11.70
N SER A 44 -23.22 45.90 -12.20
CA SER A 44 -23.56 46.92 -13.20
C SER A 44 -23.08 46.51 -14.60
N PRO A 45 -23.91 46.65 -15.65
CA PRO A 45 -23.47 46.53 -17.03
C PRO A 45 -22.38 47.56 -17.31
N ARG A 46 -21.26 47.15 -17.92
CA ARG A 46 -20.28 48.12 -18.37
C ARG A 46 -20.75 48.70 -19.70
N SER A 47 -21.03 50.00 -19.71
CA SER A 47 -21.57 50.75 -20.85
C SER A 47 -20.59 50.92 -22.01
N ASP A 48 -19.35 50.46 -21.87
CA ASP A 48 -18.25 50.56 -22.84
C ASP A 48 -18.06 49.29 -23.70
N ASN A 49 -18.85 48.23 -23.46
CA ASN A 49 -18.78 46.99 -24.23
C ASN A 49 -19.52 47.10 -25.58
N ARG A 50 -18.87 46.70 -26.69
CA ARG A 50 -19.45 46.76 -28.04
C ARG A 50 -20.52 45.69 -28.34
N HIS A 51 -20.63 44.66 -27.50
CA HIS A 51 -21.55 43.53 -27.69
C HIS A 51 -22.32 43.25 -26.39
N VAL A 52 -22.05 42.13 -25.71
CA VAL A 52 -22.72 41.74 -24.45
C VAL A 52 -21.78 41.97 -23.27
N SER A 53 -22.25 42.65 -22.22
CA SER A 53 -21.50 42.82 -20.98
C SER A 53 -21.52 41.52 -20.16
N THR A 54 -20.38 40.86 -19.97
CA THR A 54 -20.28 39.63 -19.19
C THR A 54 -20.29 39.92 -17.68
N ALA A 55 -21.39 39.59 -17.02
CA ALA A 55 -21.57 39.78 -15.57
C ALA A 55 -21.23 38.52 -14.75
N THR A 56 -20.96 37.38 -15.39
CA THR A 56 -20.80 36.06 -14.75
C THR A 56 -19.43 35.42 -15.03
N GLU A 57 -19.02 34.57 -14.10
CA GLU A 57 -17.96 33.56 -14.18
C GLU A 57 -18.55 32.20 -13.81
N TYR A 58 -17.79 31.12 -13.96
CA TYR A 58 -18.25 29.75 -13.76
C TYR A 58 -17.42 29.03 -12.69
N VAL A 59 -18.01 28.07 -11.99
CA VAL A 59 -17.29 27.09 -11.17
C VAL A 59 -17.63 25.69 -11.66
N LEU A 60 -16.65 25.00 -12.24
CA LEU A 60 -16.76 23.60 -12.64
C LEU A 60 -16.49 22.70 -11.43
N VAL A 61 -17.37 21.75 -11.15
CA VAL A 61 -17.26 20.84 -10.01
C VAL A 61 -17.28 19.39 -10.47
N TYR A 62 -16.23 18.65 -10.15
CA TYR A 62 -16.06 17.24 -10.48
C TYR A 62 -15.75 16.42 -9.22
N ALA A 63 -16.32 15.23 -9.12
CA ALA A 63 -15.91 14.22 -8.16
C ALA A 63 -14.75 13.40 -8.73
N LYS A 64 -13.96 12.75 -7.87
CA LYS A 64 -13.10 11.64 -8.31
C LYS A 64 -13.94 10.40 -8.63
N ASP A 65 -14.98 10.15 -7.84
CA ASP A 65 -16.06 9.19 -8.09
C ASP A 65 -17.37 9.75 -7.50
N GLU A 66 -18.36 10.00 -8.37
CA GLU A 66 -19.69 10.54 -8.03
C GLU A 66 -20.39 9.70 -6.95
N ARG A 67 -20.20 8.38 -6.96
CA ARG A 67 -20.90 7.44 -6.06
C ARG A 67 -20.45 7.57 -4.62
N THR A 68 -19.20 7.96 -4.41
CA THR A 68 -18.59 8.07 -3.08
C THR A 68 -18.52 9.51 -2.58
N ALA A 69 -18.63 10.50 -3.48
CA ALA A 69 -18.68 11.91 -3.14
C ALA A 69 -19.91 12.23 -2.26
N ARG A 70 -19.69 12.98 -1.17
CA ARG A 70 -20.78 13.42 -0.29
C ARG A 70 -20.93 14.93 -0.33
N THR A 71 -22.16 15.38 -0.51
CA THR A 71 -22.52 16.79 -0.51
C THR A 71 -23.12 17.15 0.85
N GLY A 72 -22.50 18.12 1.53
CA GLY A 72 -22.96 18.70 2.78
C GLY A 72 -24.28 19.44 2.60
N LEU A 73 -25.12 19.41 3.64
CA LEU A 73 -26.37 20.17 3.67
C LEU A 73 -26.11 21.59 4.17
N GLN A 74 -26.80 22.56 3.58
CA GLN A 74 -26.75 23.94 4.05
C GLN A 74 -27.74 24.22 5.18
N PRO A 75 -27.48 25.22 6.04
CA PRO A 75 -28.45 25.67 7.03
C PRO A 75 -29.78 26.07 6.39
N ARG A 76 -30.88 25.83 7.10
CA ARG A 76 -32.22 26.30 6.70
C ARG A 76 -32.34 27.79 6.98
N THR A 77 -33.05 28.53 6.12
CA THR A 77 -33.32 29.96 6.35
C THR A 77 -34.53 30.13 7.28
N ALA A 78 -34.62 31.27 7.98
CA ALA A 78 -35.75 31.58 8.85
C ALA A 78 -37.10 31.60 8.10
N SER A 79 -37.10 32.01 6.83
CA SER A 79 -38.26 31.97 5.92
C SER A 79 -38.79 30.54 5.71
N MET A 80 -37.91 29.54 5.59
CA MET A 80 -38.31 28.13 5.41
C MET A 80 -38.96 27.53 6.67
N ASP A 81 -38.52 27.94 7.85
CA ASP A 81 -39.08 27.48 9.12
C ASP A 81 -40.42 28.15 9.43
N ALA A 82 -40.62 29.41 9.00
CA ALA A 82 -41.90 30.12 9.10
C ALA A 82 -43.05 29.48 8.30
N ARG A 83 -42.75 28.59 7.34
CA ARG A 83 -43.76 27.83 6.56
C ARG A 83 -44.37 26.68 7.36
N TYR A 84 -43.75 26.26 8.46
CA TYR A 84 -44.28 25.26 9.38
C TYR A 84 -45.12 25.98 10.43
N ARG A 85 -46.39 25.62 10.52
CA ARG A 85 -47.35 26.26 11.42
C ARG A 85 -48.00 25.19 12.29
N ASN A 86 -48.75 25.64 13.29
CA ASN A 86 -49.57 24.77 14.11
C ASN A 86 -51.03 25.25 14.07
N PRO A 87 -51.74 25.04 12.95
CA PRO A 87 -53.11 25.54 12.79
C PRO A 87 -54.15 24.73 13.58
N ASP A 88 -53.79 23.56 14.09
CA ASP A 88 -54.72 22.59 14.69
C ASP A 88 -54.35 22.19 16.13
N SER A 89 -53.49 22.96 16.81
CA SER A 89 -53.05 22.67 18.19
C SER A 89 -52.38 21.29 18.37
N ASP A 90 -51.74 20.78 17.32
CA ASP A 90 -50.84 19.63 17.39
C ASP A 90 -49.63 19.95 18.29
N LEU A 91 -49.03 18.95 18.95
CA LEU A 91 -47.82 19.19 19.76
C LEU A 91 -46.60 19.55 18.89
N ARG A 92 -46.67 19.26 17.60
CA ARG A 92 -45.58 19.45 16.64
C ARG A 92 -45.98 20.41 15.52
N VAL A 93 -45.07 21.30 15.13
CA VAL A 93 -45.29 22.18 13.97
C VAL A 93 -45.17 21.40 12.66
N TRP A 94 -46.10 21.63 11.74
CA TRP A 94 -46.18 20.89 10.49
C TRP A 94 -46.57 21.81 9.32
N LYS A 95 -46.43 21.29 8.10
CA LYS A 95 -47.02 21.89 6.90
C LYS A 95 -47.71 20.81 6.06
N GLY A 96 -48.72 21.21 5.30
CA GLY A 96 -49.32 20.32 4.30
C GLY A 96 -48.34 20.07 3.15
N GLU A 97 -48.08 18.82 2.82
CA GLU A 97 -47.30 18.42 1.65
C GLU A 97 -48.15 17.58 0.69
N ASN A 98 -47.84 17.66 -0.60
CA ASN A 98 -48.49 16.85 -1.62
C ASN A 98 -48.28 15.36 -1.34
N PHE A 99 -49.38 14.62 -1.18
CA PHE A 99 -49.36 13.20 -0.84
C PHE A 99 -49.03 12.28 -2.03
N ALA A 100 -49.01 12.81 -3.25
CA ALA A 100 -48.66 12.06 -4.46
C ALA A 100 -47.17 12.22 -4.85
N GLY A 101 -46.59 11.17 -5.45
CA GLY A 101 -45.22 11.11 -5.98
C GLY A 101 -45.17 10.48 -7.39
N PRO A 102 -44.05 10.62 -8.13
CA PRO A 102 -43.92 10.03 -9.47
C PRO A 102 -43.85 8.50 -9.43
N LYS A 103 -43.82 7.85 -10.61
CA LYS A 103 -43.66 6.39 -10.81
C LYS A 103 -44.94 5.55 -10.63
N ALA A 104 -46.08 6.02 -11.13
CA ALA A 104 -47.32 5.24 -11.17
C ALA A 104 -47.18 3.89 -11.90
N LEU A 105 -46.37 3.84 -12.96
CA LEU A 105 -46.16 2.63 -13.78
C LEU A 105 -45.51 1.47 -13.01
N THR A 106 -44.44 1.75 -12.24
CA THR A 106 -43.74 0.70 -11.46
C THR A 106 -44.41 0.43 -10.12
N HIS A 107 -45.23 1.36 -9.60
CA HIS A 107 -45.90 1.25 -8.30
C HIS A 107 -47.44 1.24 -8.43
N GLN A 108 -47.99 0.44 -9.34
CA GLN A 108 -49.45 0.35 -9.55
C GLN A 108 -50.24 0.02 -8.27
N GLY A 109 -49.64 -0.71 -7.32
CA GLY A 109 -50.24 -1.02 -6.01
C GLY A 109 -50.51 0.19 -5.12
N MET A 110 -49.90 1.35 -5.43
CA MET A 110 -50.08 2.61 -4.71
C MET A 110 -51.01 3.59 -5.45
N VAL A 111 -51.67 3.13 -6.52
CA VAL A 111 -52.70 3.89 -7.23
C VAL A 111 -54.06 3.33 -6.81
N TYR A 112 -54.72 4.00 -5.87
CA TYR A 112 -56.02 3.60 -5.31
C TYR A 112 -56.85 4.81 -4.90
N GLY A 113 -58.19 4.66 -4.81
CA GLY A 113 -59.07 5.73 -4.34
C GLY A 113 -59.06 5.91 -2.82
N ILE A 114 -59.16 7.15 -2.34
CA ILE A 114 -59.34 7.49 -0.91
C ILE A 114 -60.60 8.34 -0.76
N GLN A 115 -61.57 7.86 0.02
CA GLN A 115 -62.82 8.58 0.27
C GLN A 115 -62.68 9.65 1.37
N SER A 116 -63.09 10.89 1.08
CA SER A 116 -63.14 11.97 2.06
C SER A 116 -64.24 11.73 3.11
N PRO A 117 -63.94 11.86 4.41
CA PRO A 117 -64.96 11.73 5.47
C PRO A 117 -65.88 12.95 5.53
N PHE A 118 -65.48 14.08 4.95
CA PHE A 118 -66.24 15.33 4.96
C PHE A 118 -67.26 15.40 3.82
N THR A 119 -66.80 15.16 2.59
CA THR A 119 -67.57 15.34 1.35
C THR A 119 -68.07 14.02 0.75
N GLY A 120 -67.45 12.90 1.10
CA GLY A 120 -67.73 11.59 0.50
C GLY A 120 -67.09 11.37 -0.88
N GLU A 121 -66.40 12.36 -1.44
CA GLU A 121 -65.69 12.26 -2.73
C GLU A 121 -64.52 11.26 -2.64
N VAL A 122 -64.31 10.47 -3.71
CA VAL A 122 -63.18 9.54 -3.82
C VAL A 122 -62.07 10.20 -4.61
N HIS A 123 -60.93 10.45 -3.96
CA HIS A 123 -59.78 11.09 -4.58
C HIS A 123 -58.75 10.08 -5.07
N TYR A 124 -58.21 10.34 -6.26
CA TYR A 124 -57.15 9.58 -6.90
C TYR A 124 -55.88 10.43 -7.06
N PRO A 125 -54.69 9.82 -7.17
CA PRO A 125 -53.47 10.56 -7.43
C PRO A 125 -53.52 11.15 -8.86
N PRO A 126 -52.82 12.27 -9.14
CA PRO A 126 -52.76 12.85 -10.48
C PRO A 126 -52.14 11.89 -11.52
N VAL A 127 -52.43 12.13 -12.81
CA VAL A 127 -51.87 11.34 -13.93
C VAL A 127 -50.34 11.23 -13.83
N GLY A 128 -49.82 10.02 -13.98
CA GLY A 128 -48.40 9.67 -13.87
C GLY A 128 -47.88 9.52 -12.43
N LYS A 129 -48.72 9.76 -11.41
CA LYS A 129 -48.34 9.73 -9.98
C LYS A 129 -49.06 8.62 -9.20
N CYS A 130 -48.45 8.19 -8.10
CA CYS A 130 -49.02 7.27 -7.11
C CYS A 130 -48.98 7.89 -5.70
N TRP A 131 -49.73 7.32 -4.76
CA TRP A 131 -49.63 7.75 -3.36
C TRP A 131 -48.27 7.37 -2.76
N ARG A 132 -47.76 8.21 -1.86
CA ARG A 132 -46.44 7.98 -1.24
C ARG A 132 -46.41 6.91 -0.15
N SER A 133 -47.57 6.42 0.29
CA SER A 133 -47.68 5.48 1.40
C SER A 133 -48.60 4.29 1.09
N PRO A 134 -48.31 3.09 1.65
CA PRO A 134 -49.17 1.92 1.52
C PRO A 134 -50.56 2.10 2.14
N GLN A 135 -51.53 1.32 1.68
CA GLN A 135 -52.95 1.42 2.11
C GLN A 135 -53.14 1.22 3.61
N ASN A 136 -52.37 0.31 4.22
CA ASN A 136 -52.48 0.01 5.66
C ASN A 136 -52.10 1.21 6.53
N ASP A 137 -51.08 1.97 6.13
CA ASP A 137 -50.69 3.19 6.85
C ASP A 137 -51.73 4.28 6.68
N VAL A 138 -52.28 4.44 5.47
CA VAL A 138 -53.33 5.41 5.19
C VAL A 138 -54.60 5.10 5.98
N LEU A 139 -55.01 3.83 6.08
CA LEU A 139 -56.13 3.42 6.94
C LEU A 139 -55.92 3.82 8.39
N ARG A 140 -54.73 3.50 8.93
CA ARG A 140 -54.38 3.84 10.32
C ARG A 140 -54.41 5.34 10.56
N TRP A 141 -53.87 6.14 9.65
CA TRP A 141 -53.88 7.60 9.79
C TRP A 141 -55.28 8.16 9.66
N LEU A 142 -56.08 7.71 8.69
CA LEU A 142 -57.45 8.20 8.51
C LEU A 142 -58.36 7.90 9.71
N ALA A 143 -58.09 6.85 10.47
CA ALA A 143 -58.80 6.55 11.72
C ALA A 143 -58.67 7.68 12.77
N ASP A 144 -57.61 8.49 12.71
CA ASP A 144 -57.42 9.65 13.62
C ASP A 144 -58.47 10.76 13.40
N TRP A 145 -59.27 10.70 12.31
CA TRP A 145 -60.45 11.54 12.13
C TRP A 145 -61.67 11.09 12.95
N ASP A 146 -61.54 10.06 13.81
CA ASP A 146 -62.63 9.40 14.54
C ASP A 146 -63.67 8.74 13.62
N VAL A 147 -63.23 8.24 12.47
CA VAL A 147 -64.07 7.62 11.44
C VAL A 147 -63.53 6.24 11.05
N GLU A 148 -64.41 5.27 10.90
CA GLU A 148 -64.03 3.91 10.50
C GLU A 148 -63.94 3.79 8.97
N TYR A 149 -62.84 3.18 8.52
CA TYR A 149 -62.52 2.94 7.11
C TYR A 149 -62.27 1.46 6.84
N GLU A 150 -62.60 1.01 5.62
CA GLU A 150 -62.34 -0.34 5.15
C GLU A 150 -61.74 -0.38 3.74
N LEU A 151 -61.09 -1.49 3.40
CA LEU A 151 -60.65 -1.76 2.03
C LEU A 151 -61.78 -2.42 1.23
N ARG A 152 -62.36 -1.66 0.32
CA ARG A 152 -63.48 -2.12 -0.52
C ARG A 152 -63.05 -2.18 -1.99
N THR A 153 -63.42 -3.25 -2.68
CA THR A 153 -63.28 -3.32 -4.14
C THR A 153 -64.30 -2.39 -4.78
N VAL A 154 -63.86 -1.49 -5.64
CA VAL A 154 -64.69 -0.54 -6.40
C VAL A 154 -64.40 -0.68 -7.89
N ASP A 155 -65.35 -0.30 -8.73
CA ASP A 155 -65.18 -0.33 -10.19
C ASP A 155 -64.44 0.92 -10.67
N ASP A 156 -63.11 0.93 -10.52
CA ASP A 156 -62.25 2.07 -10.83
C ASP A 156 -61.08 1.74 -11.77
N ALA A 157 -61.11 0.55 -12.40
CA ALA A 157 -60.00 0.06 -13.22
C ALA A 157 -59.67 0.99 -14.39
N ALA A 158 -60.69 1.58 -15.03
CA ALA A 158 -60.50 2.55 -16.13
C ALA A 158 -59.80 3.83 -15.65
N THR A 159 -60.23 4.40 -14.53
CA THR A 159 -59.61 5.59 -13.92
C THR A 159 -58.15 5.34 -13.54
N ARG A 160 -57.86 4.16 -12.96
CA ARG A 160 -56.48 3.79 -12.61
C ARG A 160 -55.61 3.55 -13.85
N ALA A 161 -56.17 2.99 -14.92
CA ALA A 161 -55.48 2.79 -16.20
C ALA A 161 -55.01 4.13 -16.80
N GLU A 162 -55.90 5.12 -16.80
CA GLU A 162 -55.62 6.48 -17.28
C GLU A 162 -54.50 7.15 -16.47
N ILE A 163 -54.54 7.02 -15.14
CA ILE A 163 -53.50 7.60 -14.26
C ILE A 163 -52.14 6.92 -14.48
N ILE A 164 -52.12 5.61 -14.67
CA ILE A 164 -50.87 4.83 -14.84
C ILE A 164 -50.31 4.99 -16.27
N GLY A 165 -51.17 5.24 -17.26
CA GLY A 165 -50.82 5.30 -18.67
C GLY A 165 -50.78 3.91 -19.33
N VAL A 166 -51.66 2.98 -18.92
CA VAL A 166 -51.75 1.61 -19.46
C VAL A 166 -53.18 1.29 -19.89
N GLN A 167 -53.39 0.16 -20.57
CA GLN A 167 -54.74 -0.31 -20.90
C GLN A 167 -55.43 -0.89 -19.65
N PRO A 168 -56.77 -0.82 -19.52
CA PRO A 168 -57.49 -1.32 -18.34
C PRO A 168 -57.22 -2.79 -18.00
N LYS A 169 -56.91 -3.63 -19.01
CA LYS A 169 -56.55 -5.03 -18.85
C LYS A 169 -55.20 -5.25 -18.14
N ASP A 170 -54.30 -4.26 -18.19
CA ASP A 170 -52.93 -4.32 -17.68
C ASP A 170 -52.82 -3.65 -16.28
N VAL A 171 -53.95 -3.24 -15.70
CA VAL A 171 -54.04 -2.62 -14.37
C VAL A 171 -54.11 -3.69 -13.29
N ARG A 172 -53.19 -3.65 -12.32
CA ARG A 172 -53.23 -4.52 -11.15
C ARG A 172 -54.51 -4.29 -10.32
N PRO A 173 -55.23 -5.33 -9.87
CA PRO A 173 -56.36 -5.15 -8.95
C PRO A 173 -55.89 -4.62 -7.59
N VAL A 174 -56.45 -3.48 -7.16
CA VAL A 174 -56.17 -2.84 -5.87
C VAL A 174 -57.50 -2.36 -5.29
N LYS A 175 -57.71 -2.52 -3.98
CA LYS A 175 -58.93 -2.06 -3.28
C LYS A 175 -58.88 -0.55 -3.06
N ALA A 176 -59.99 0.14 -2.91
CA ALA A 176 -60.03 1.54 -2.47
C ALA A 176 -60.20 1.64 -0.94
N VAL A 177 -59.77 2.75 -0.36
CA VAL A 177 -59.98 3.09 1.06
C VAL A 177 -61.30 3.85 1.18
N MET A 178 -62.33 3.18 1.71
CA MET A 178 -63.71 3.67 1.72
C MET A 178 -64.26 3.75 3.14
N LEU A 179 -65.24 4.63 3.35
CA LEU A 179 -65.92 4.77 4.64
C LEU A 179 -66.72 3.50 4.98
N GLN A 180 -66.54 3.00 6.19
CA GLN A 180 -67.38 1.96 6.78
C GLN A 180 -68.61 2.59 7.45
N THR A 181 -68.43 3.74 8.10
CA THR A 181 -69.49 4.55 8.70
C THR A 181 -70.32 5.26 7.62
N PRO A 182 -71.66 5.39 7.76
CA PRO A 182 -72.47 6.21 6.87
C PRO A 182 -71.96 7.67 6.80
N LEU A 183 -71.91 8.25 5.60
CA LEU A 183 -71.35 9.57 5.33
C LEU A 183 -71.85 10.69 6.28
N PRO A 184 -73.15 10.78 6.65
CA PRO A 184 -73.61 11.81 7.58
C PRO A 184 -72.93 11.73 8.95
N ALA A 185 -72.77 10.52 9.51
CA ALA A 185 -72.13 10.30 10.79
C ALA A 185 -70.60 10.47 10.71
N ALA A 186 -69.99 10.03 9.61
CA ALA A 186 -68.56 10.25 9.34
C ALA A 186 -68.23 11.76 9.22
N SER A 187 -69.08 12.53 8.51
CA SER A 187 -68.91 13.97 8.33
C SER A 187 -69.06 14.73 9.64
N GLU A 188 -70.01 14.33 10.50
CA GLU A 188 -70.18 14.92 11.84
C GLU A 188 -68.96 14.66 12.74
N ALA A 189 -68.48 13.40 12.80
CA ALA A 189 -67.30 13.04 13.58
C ALA A 189 -66.04 13.79 13.09
N ALA A 190 -65.80 13.82 11.78
CA ALA A 190 -64.65 14.49 11.19
C ALA A 190 -64.71 16.02 11.40
N LYS A 191 -65.89 16.66 11.31
CA LYS A 191 -66.07 18.10 11.61
C LYS A 191 -65.82 18.41 13.09
N LYS A 192 -66.29 17.56 13.99
CA LYS A 192 -66.01 17.70 15.42
C LYS A 192 -64.52 17.60 15.71
N ARG A 193 -63.81 16.66 15.08
CA ARG A 193 -62.35 16.56 15.18
C ARG A 193 -61.64 17.76 14.55
N LEU A 194 -62.15 18.28 13.43
CA LEU A 194 -61.64 19.49 12.79
C LEU A 194 -61.66 20.69 13.75
N GLU A 195 -62.74 20.86 14.50
CA GLU A 195 -62.89 21.93 15.52
C GLU A 195 -62.04 21.71 16.78
N LEU A 196 -61.90 20.46 17.24
CA LEU A 196 -61.10 20.11 18.42
C LEU A 196 -59.59 20.21 18.20
N GLY A 197 -59.13 20.09 16.95
CA GLY A 197 -57.71 20.07 16.59
C GLY A 197 -57.09 18.67 16.63
N ASN A 198 -55.76 18.61 16.62
CA ASN A 198 -54.95 17.39 16.52
C ASN A 198 -55.41 16.49 15.36
N TRP A 199 -55.39 17.06 14.16
CA TRP A 199 -55.90 16.40 12.96
C TRP A 199 -55.04 15.20 12.57
N SER A 200 -55.62 14.29 11.79
CA SER A 200 -54.91 13.14 11.21
C SER A 200 -53.66 13.55 10.42
N ARG A 201 -52.72 12.60 10.26
CA ARG A 201 -51.59 12.74 9.35
C ARG A 201 -52.01 12.94 7.88
N ILE A 202 -53.20 12.48 7.49
CA ILE A 202 -53.82 12.80 6.19
C ILE A 202 -54.92 13.83 6.40
N ILE A 203 -54.76 15.00 5.80
CA ILE A 203 -55.70 16.11 5.90
C ILE A 203 -56.38 16.38 4.55
N PHE A 204 -57.60 16.90 4.60
CA PHE A 204 -58.38 17.28 3.42
C PHE A 204 -58.45 18.81 3.31
N GLY A 205 -57.27 19.44 3.14
CA GLY A 205 -57.14 20.90 3.28
C GLY A 205 -57.40 21.39 4.71
N LEU A 206 -57.51 22.71 4.88
CA LEU A 206 -57.75 23.34 6.20
C LEU A 206 -59.22 23.30 6.63
N ASN A 207 -60.15 23.08 5.69
CA ASN A 207 -61.60 23.12 5.91
C ASN A 207 -62.29 21.77 5.63
N GLY A 208 -61.55 20.71 5.30
CA GLY A 208 -62.10 19.39 4.98
C GLY A 208 -62.54 19.22 3.50
N GLU A 209 -62.41 20.26 2.66
CA GLU A 209 -62.86 20.24 1.26
C GLU A 209 -61.70 20.08 0.25
N GLY A 210 -60.46 20.01 0.73
CA GLY A 210 -59.29 19.84 -0.11
C GLY A 210 -59.02 18.39 -0.49
N ARG A 211 -58.18 18.19 -1.53
CA ARG A 211 -57.59 16.88 -1.83
C ARG A 211 -56.72 16.38 -0.66
N PRO A 212 -56.51 15.05 -0.54
CA PRO A 212 -55.65 14.48 0.49
C PRO A 212 -54.23 15.06 0.44
N GLN A 213 -53.80 15.66 1.55
CA GLN A 213 -52.45 16.13 1.80
C GLN A 213 -51.88 15.39 3.01
N GLN A 214 -50.57 15.25 3.06
CA GLN A 214 -49.89 14.64 4.19
C GLN A 214 -49.30 15.71 5.10
N LYS A 215 -49.52 15.61 6.41
CA LYS A 215 -48.77 16.40 7.40
C LYS A 215 -47.31 16.01 7.36
N LYS A 216 -46.45 17.01 7.17
CA LYS A 216 -45.00 16.88 7.29
C LYS A 216 -44.51 17.69 8.48
N TYR A 217 -44.09 16.99 9.53
CA TYR A 217 -43.60 17.61 10.75
C TYR A 217 -42.18 18.15 10.56
N LEU A 218 -41.87 19.28 11.20
CA LEU A 218 -40.57 19.95 11.08
C LEU A 218 -39.42 19.10 11.66
N ASP A 219 -39.67 18.40 12.75
CA ASP A 219 -38.73 17.50 13.44
C ASP A 219 -38.42 16.22 12.66
N GLU A 220 -39.34 15.77 11.80
CA GLU A 220 -39.16 14.64 10.87
C GLU A 220 -38.42 15.03 9.58
N VAL A 221 -38.19 16.33 9.32
CA VAL A 221 -37.44 16.81 8.15
C VAL A 221 -35.94 16.82 8.45
N LYS A 222 -35.14 16.18 7.58
CA LYS A 222 -33.68 16.16 7.66
C LYS A 222 -33.14 17.60 7.85
N LYS A 223 -32.30 17.80 8.88
CA LYS A 223 -31.72 19.12 9.19
C LYS A 223 -30.80 19.57 8.05
N GLY A 224 -31.23 20.59 7.30
CA GLY A 224 -30.46 21.26 6.24
C GLY A 224 -31.07 21.12 4.83
N ARG A 225 -30.61 21.94 3.87
CA ARG A 225 -31.03 21.92 2.46
C ARG A 225 -29.97 21.30 1.56
N VAL A 226 -30.39 20.55 0.54
CA VAL A 226 -29.48 20.08 -0.52
C VAL A 226 -29.06 21.30 -1.35
N PRO A 227 -27.77 21.50 -1.63
CA PRO A 227 -27.31 22.58 -2.49
C PRO A 227 -27.85 22.43 -3.91
N MET A 228 -28.26 23.54 -4.52
CA MET A 228 -28.72 23.59 -5.91
C MET A 228 -27.69 24.36 -6.74
N THR A 229 -27.56 24.03 -8.03
CA THR A 229 -26.74 24.80 -8.99
C THR A 229 -27.31 26.20 -9.25
N TYR A 230 -28.57 26.43 -8.84
CA TYR A 230 -29.35 27.65 -8.94
C TYR A 230 -29.75 28.16 -7.55
N TRP A 231 -29.31 29.36 -7.18
CA TRP A 231 -29.71 30.08 -5.95
C TRP A 231 -30.04 31.54 -6.28
N ALA A 232 -31.18 31.74 -6.94
CA ALA A 232 -31.91 33.00 -6.81
C ALA A 232 -32.58 33.02 -5.43
N ASP A 233 -32.77 34.21 -4.86
CA ASP A 233 -33.59 34.36 -3.66
C ASP A 233 -35.03 33.95 -4.01
N ASP A 234 -35.51 32.80 -3.50
CA ASP A 234 -36.89 32.32 -3.71
C ASP A 234 -37.95 33.27 -3.08
N ASP A 235 -37.51 34.38 -2.46
CA ASP A 235 -38.34 35.32 -1.69
C ASP A 235 -38.74 36.60 -2.47
N MET A 236 -38.62 36.66 -3.81
CA MET A 236 -39.38 37.63 -4.62
C MET A 236 -40.73 37.03 -5.04
N GLY A 237 -41.78 37.47 -4.34
CA GLY A 237 -43.16 37.04 -4.55
C GLY A 237 -43.71 37.36 -5.94
N GLU A 238 -44.64 36.51 -6.38
CA GLU A 238 -45.70 36.76 -7.37
C GLU A 238 -45.46 37.91 -8.35
N ASP A 239 -44.59 37.73 -9.35
CA ASP A 239 -44.70 38.46 -10.61
C ASP A 239 -44.20 37.57 -11.77
N PRO A 240 -45.07 37.06 -12.66
CA PRO A 240 -44.70 36.06 -13.66
C PRO A 240 -44.08 36.63 -14.96
N ASP A 241 -43.82 37.94 -15.05
CA ASP A 241 -43.51 38.59 -16.32
C ASP A 241 -42.04 39.00 -16.56
N VAL A 242 -41.08 38.45 -15.82
CA VAL A 242 -39.65 38.62 -16.15
C VAL A 242 -39.05 37.30 -16.62
N LEU A 243 -39.04 37.12 -17.95
CA LEU A 243 -38.35 36.03 -18.63
C LEU A 243 -36.83 36.25 -18.58
N GLY A 244 -36.18 35.61 -17.61
CA GLY A 244 -34.77 35.21 -17.68
C GLY A 244 -33.82 36.02 -16.82
N ASP A 245 -33.58 35.55 -15.59
CA ASP A 245 -32.35 35.86 -14.85
C ASP A 245 -31.89 34.61 -14.06
N VAL A 246 -30.65 34.16 -14.29
CA VAL A 246 -30.11 32.87 -13.80
C VAL A 246 -28.65 33.03 -13.34
N SER A 247 -28.39 33.22 -12.04
CA SER A 247 -27.02 33.23 -11.47
C SER A 247 -26.97 33.17 -9.93
N TRP A 248 -25.81 32.86 -9.34
CA TRP A 248 -25.57 33.07 -7.90
C TRP A 248 -25.59 34.57 -7.59
N GLU A 249 -26.57 35.02 -6.81
CA GLU A 249 -26.65 36.42 -6.44
C GLU A 249 -25.46 36.86 -5.57
N HIS A 250 -25.04 38.12 -5.74
CA HIS A 250 -23.92 38.73 -5.03
C HIS A 250 -24.06 38.68 -3.49
N GLN A 251 -25.30 38.64 -2.96
CA GLN A 251 -25.57 38.60 -1.53
C GLN A 251 -25.07 37.29 -0.88
N GLU A 252 -25.27 36.16 -1.57
CA GLU A 252 -24.88 34.82 -1.09
C GLU A 252 -23.42 34.44 -1.44
N SER A 253 -22.84 35.02 -2.49
CA SER A 253 -21.55 34.57 -3.06
C SER A 253 -20.40 35.59 -2.94
N GLY A 254 -20.73 36.88 -2.77
CA GLY A 254 -19.77 37.99 -2.86
C GLY A 254 -19.37 38.31 -4.30
N HIS A 255 -18.87 39.52 -4.55
CA HIS A 255 -18.39 39.98 -5.87
C HIS A 255 -16.87 40.23 -5.85
N SER A 256 -16.21 40.34 -7.02
CA SER A 256 -14.75 40.49 -7.09
C SER A 256 -14.21 41.70 -6.32
N GLN A 257 -14.94 42.83 -6.34
CA GLN A 257 -14.58 44.01 -5.55
C GLN A 257 -14.65 43.76 -4.02
N ALA A 258 -15.48 42.83 -3.54
CA ALA A 258 -15.56 42.47 -2.13
C ALA A 258 -14.29 41.72 -1.69
N GLY A 259 -13.78 40.80 -2.52
CA GLY A 259 -12.51 40.12 -2.24
C GLY A 259 -11.33 41.09 -2.14
N VAL A 260 -11.27 42.10 -3.01
CA VAL A 260 -10.22 43.15 -2.97
C VAL A 260 -10.36 44.01 -1.71
N ASN A 261 -11.58 44.41 -1.35
CA ASN A 261 -11.83 45.18 -0.14
C ASN A 261 -11.50 44.38 1.14
N GLU A 262 -11.84 43.08 1.18
CA GLU A 262 -11.49 42.15 2.25
C GLU A 262 -9.97 42.05 2.41
N LEU A 263 -9.25 41.89 1.30
CA LEU A 263 -7.79 41.86 1.32
C LEU A 263 -7.21 43.20 1.82
N THR A 264 -7.69 44.32 1.29
CA THR A 264 -7.26 45.67 1.70
C THR A 264 -7.48 45.91 3.20
N ALA A 265 -8.58 45.43 3.76
CA ALA A 265 -8.86 45.55 5.20
C ALA A 265 -7.89 44.73 6.07
N ILE A 266 -7.33 43.64 5.54
CA ILE A 266 -6.42 42.77 6.29
C ILE A 266 -4.97 43.25 6.15
N VAL A 267 -4.51 43.50 4.92
CA VAL A 267 -3.09 43.75 4.60
C VAL A 267 -2.76 45.19 4.19
N GLY A 268 -3.75 46.09 4.16
CA GLY A 268 -3.55 47.51 3.80
C GLY A 268 -3.81 47.84 2.34
N ALA A 269 -3.95 49.14 2.06
CA ALA A 269 -4.07 49.64 0.69
C ALA A 269 -2.73 49.56 -0.05
N GLY A 270 -2.75 49.41 -1.38
CA GLY A 270 -1.53 49.35 -2.19
C GLY A 270 -0.89 47.96 -2.30
N HIS A 271 -1.61 46.89 -1.95
CA HIS A 271 -1.15 45.50 -2.05
C HIS A 271 -0.95 44.98 -3.49
N GLY A 272 -1.32 45.76 -4.52
CA GLY A 272 -1.00 45.47 -5.94
C GLY A 272 -1.67 44.22 -6.54
N PHE A 273 -2.74 43.70 -5.91
CA PHE A 273 -3.41 42.46 -6.33
C PHE A 273 -4.85 42.75 -6.75
N GLU A 274 -5.14 42.72 -8.05
CA GLU A 274 -6.40 43.25 -8.60
C GLU A 274 -7.55 42.23 -8.63
N THR A 275 -7.26 40.93 -8.52
CA THR A 275 -8.22 39.84 -8.77
C THR A 275 -8.31 38.87 -7.60
N VAL A 276 -8.98 39.27 -6.52
CA VAL A 276 -9.17 38.44 -5.32
C VAL A 276 -10.52 37.72 -5.36
N LYS A 277 -10.52 36.41 -5.14
CA LYS A 277 -11.77 35.64 -4.96
C LYS A 277 -12.40 35.97 -3.59
N PRO A 278 -13.73 36.18 -3.50
CA PRO A 278 -14.39 36.57 -2.25
C PRO A 278 -14.43 35.41 -1.25
N MET A 279 -14.29 35.73 0.05
CA MET A 279 -14.32 34.74 1.13
C MET A 279 -15.62 33.93 1.16
N LYS A 280 -16.77 34.56 0.90
CA LYS A 280 -18.08 33.90 0.89
C LYS A 280 -18.14 32.73 -0.08
N LEU A 281 -17.70 32.93 -1.33
CA LEU A 281 -17.66 31.89 -2.35
C LEU A 281 -16.84 30.68 -1.88
N ILE A 282 -15.58 30.89 -1.50
CA ILE A 282 -14.66 29.81 -1.14
C ILE A 282 -15.12 29.08 0.13
N THR A 283 -15.61 29.82 1.13
CA THR A 283 -16.18 29.26 2.37
C THR A 283 -17.34 28.32 2.04
N LYS A 284 -18.23 28.72 1.12
CA LYS A 284 -19.38 27.93 0.70
C LYS A 284 -18.97 26.65 -0.02
N LEU A 285 -18.00 26.72 -0.95
CA LEU A 285 -17.47 25.54 -1.64
C LEU A 285 -16.90 24.51 -0.63
N ILE A 286 -16.11 24.98 0.34
CA ILE A 286 -15.52 24.12 1.38
C ILE A 286 -16.58 23.52 2.29
N GLN A 287 -17.58 24.30 2.71
CA GLN A 287 -18.69 23.79 3.55
C GLN A 287 -19.48 22.68 2.85
N ILE A 288 -19.68 22.79 1.54
CA ILE A 288 -20.47 21.84 0.78
C ILE A 288 -19.69 20.54 0.55
N TRP A 289 -18.41 20.60 0.17
CA TRP A 289 -17.69 19.42 -0.32
C TRP A 289 -16.51 18.96 0.55
N CYS A 290 -16.14 19.71 1.60
CA CYS A 290 -15.08 19.30 2.51
C CYS A 290 -15.62 18.94 3.91
N PRO A 291 -15.43 17.70 4.39
CA PRO A 291 -15.87 17.30 5.72
C PRO A 291 -15.15 18.09 6.82
N PRO A 292 -15.70 18.16 8.06
CA PRO A 292 -15.13 18.95 9.16
C PRO A 292 -13.69 18.59 9.57
N ASN A 293 -13.19 17.40 9.26
CA ASN A 293 -11.79 16.96 9.49
C ASN A 293 -11.02 16.77 8.17
N GLY A 294 -11.55 17.29 7.06
CA GLY A 294 -11.03 17.13 5.72
C GLY A 294 -9.79 17.98 5.43
N ILE A 295 -9.18 17.75 4.27
CA ILE A 295 -8.04 18.52 3.76
C ILE A 295 -8.49 19.30 2.52
N VAL A 296 -8.20 20.59 2.48
CA VAL A 296 -8.42 21.47 1.32
C VAL A 296 -7.07 21.77 0.67
N LEU A 297 -6.90 21.42 -0.61
CA LEU A 297 -5.71 21.75 -1.39
C LEU A 297 -6.07 22.83 -2.41
N ASP A 298 -5.31 23.93 -2.41
CA ASP A 298 -5.40 24.96 -3.43
C ASP A 298 -4.01 25.18 -4.06
N PRO A 299 -3.77 24.66 -5.27
CA PRO A 299 -2.49 24.78 -5.94
C PRO A 299 -2.26 26.16 -6.59
N PHE A 300 -3.27 27.04 -6.59
CA PHE A 300 -3.22 28.39 -7.14
C PHE A 300 -3.68 29.40 -6.08
N ALA A 301 -2.98 29.38 -4.93
CA ALA A 301 -3.45 30.04 -3.72
C ALA A 301 -3.63 31.56 -3.83
N GLY A 302 -2.86 32.22 -4.70
CA GLY A 302 -2.92 33.66 -4.92
C GLY A 302 -2.85 34.43 -3.61
N SER A 303 -3.86 35.25 -3.33
CA SER A 303 -3.92 36.03 -2.09
C SER A 303 -4.11 35.22 -0.79
N GLY A 304 -4.38 33.91 -0.86
CA GLY A 304 -4.58 33.05 0.31
C GLY A 304 -6.02 33.02 0.86
N THR A 305 -7.01 33.32 0.01
CA THR A 305 -8.44 33.28 0.39
C THR A 305 -8.85 31.90 0.93
N THR A 306 -8.39 30.81 0.30
CA THR A 306 -8.76 29.44 0.69
C THR A 306 -8.28 29.07 2.09
N GLY A 307 -7.04 29.40 2.46
CA GLY A 307 -6.54 29.18 3.83
C GLY A 307 -7.31 30.01 4.86
N HIS A 308 -7.65 31.27 4.54
CA HIS A 308 -8.47 32.11 5.41
C HIS A 308 -9.88 31.50 5.60
N ALA A 309 -10.51 30.99 4.54
CA ALA A 309 -11.82 30.34 4.64
C ALA A 309 -11.79 29.10 5.54
N VAL A 310 -10.74 28.28 5.46
CA VAL A 310 -10.57 27.11 6.35
C VAL A 310 -10.42 27.53 7.81
N LEU A 311 -9.59 28.53 8.11
CA LEU A 311 -9.41 29.05 9.47
C LEU A 311 -10.71 29.62 10.05
N HIS A 312 -11.46 30.36 9.22
CA HIS A 312 -12.75 30.90 9.59
C HIS A 312 -13.77 29.80 9.92
N LEU A 313 -13.87 28.76 9.08
CA LEU A 313 -14.76 27.62 9.32
C LEU A 313 -14.40 26.85 10.60
N ASN A 314 -13.11 26.64 10.85
CA ASN A 314 -12.65 25.99 12.07
C ASN A 314 -13.02 26.82 13.30
N HIS A 315 -12.85 28.14 13.25
CA HIS A 315 -13.21 29.04 14.34
C HIS A 315 -14.72 29.08 14.61
N GLU A 316 -15.55 29.21 13.56
CA GLU A 316 -17.00 29.35 13.71
C GLU A 316 -17.71 28.03 14.03
N GLN A 317 -17.28 26.92 13.44
CA GLN A 317 -17.98 25.64 13.50
C GLN A 317 -17.31 24.62 14.43
N GLY A 318 -16.17 24.97 15.04
CA GLY A 318 -15.37 24.02 15.81
C GLY A 318 -14.84 22.86 14.95
N SER A 319 -14.58 23.09 13.67
CA SER A 319 -14.05 22.06 12.77
C SER A 319 -12.53 21.95 12.83
N GLU A 320 -11.98 20.83 12.35
CA GLU A 320 -10.55 20.51 12.33
C GLU A 320 -10.01 20.37 10.90
N ARG A 321 -10.54 21.19 9.97
CA ARG A 321 -10.13 21.14 8.57
C ARG A 321 -8.68 21.62 8.44
N ARG A 322 -7.91 20.95 7.58
CA ARG A 322 -6.54 21.32 7.26
C ARG A 322 -6.46 21.88 5.85
N PHE A 323 -5.47 22.73 5.58
CA PHE A 323 -5.26 23.27 4.24
C PHE A 323 -3.82 23.10 3.77
N ILE A 324 -3.66 22.95 2.46
CA ILE A 324 -2.38 23.01 1.74
C ILE A 324 -2.53 24.06 0.65
N LEU A 325 -1.66 25.07 0.68
CA LEU A 325 -1.63 26.14 -0.33
C LEU A 325 -0.31 26.05 -1.09
N ILE A 326 -0.35 26.14 -2.41
CA ILE A 326 0.83 26.25 -3.27
C ILE A 326 0.74 27.60 -4.01
N GLU A 327 1.86 28.32 -4.03
CA GLU A 327 2.00 29.60 -4.73
C GLU A 327 3.43 29.72 -5.27
N GLN A 328 3.55 30.03 -6.56
CA GLN A 328 4.84 30.16 -7.26
C GLN A 328 5.37 31.61 -7.24
N GLY A 329 4.48 32.60 -7.12
CA GLY A 329 4.81 34.02 -7.29
C GLY A 329 5.19 34.37 -8.74
N ARG A 330 5.87 35.51 -8.96
CA ARG A 330 6.50 35.87 -10.24
C ARG A 330 8.03 35.76 -10.13
N PRO A 331 8.65 34.65 -10.57
CA PRO A 331 10.07 34.36 -10.35
C PRO A 331 11.02 35.45 -10.87
N GLU A 332 10.60 36.15 -11.93
CA GLU A 332 11.37 37.15 -12.66
C GLU A 332 11.65 38.44 -11.85
N ASN A 333 10.88 38.67 -10.77
CA ASN A 333 10.98 39.85 -9.90
C ASN A 333 11.13 39.49 -8.39
N GLY A 334 11.46 38.24 -8.05
CA GLY A 334 11.50 37.77 -6.66
C GLY A 334 10.15 37.34 -6.08
N ASP A 335 10.08 37.10 -4.76
CA ASP A 335 8.84 36.69 -4.06
C ASP A 335 7.85 37.85 -3.96
N SER A 336 7.05 38.02 -5.01
CA SER A 336 6.09 39.11 -5.15
C SER A 336 4.79 38.89 -4.39
N TYR A 337 4.43 37.63 -4.07
CA TYR A 337 3.11 37.31 -3.49
C TYR A 337 3.10 36.22 -2.40
N ALA A 338 3.95 35.19 -2.48
CA ALA A 338 3.84 34.02 -1.59
C ALA A 338 4.12 34.41 -0.13
N LYS A 339 5.27 35.04 0.18
CA LYS A 339 5.54 35.56 1.54
C LYS A 339 4.89 36.90 1.81
N THR A 340 4.90 37.79 0.82
CA THR A 340 4.53 39.21 0.98
C THR A 340 3.02 39.42 1.08
N LEU A 341 2.21 38.51 0.51
CA LEU A 341 0.76 38.64 0.47
C LEU A 341 0.05 37.43 1.10
N THR A 342 0.29 36.21 0.60
CA THR A 342 -0.41 35.00 1.05
C THR A 342 -0.11 34.68 2.51
N VAL A 343 1.18 34.61 2.86
CA VAL A 343 1.65 34.35 4.24
C VAL A 343 1.29 35.50 5.18
N ASP A 344 1.40 36.76 4.74
CA ASP A 344 1.06 37.93 5.56
C ASP A 344 -0.44 37.96 5.88
N ARG A 345 -1.31 37.75 4.87
CA ARG A 345 -2.76 37.62 5.06
C ARG A 345 -3.07 36.57 6.12
N LEU A 346 -2.52 35.35 5.99
CA LEU A 346 -2.76 34.26 6.92
C LEU A 346 -2.29 34.58 8.35
N ARG A 347 -1.11 35.18 8.52
CA ARG A 347 -0.61 35.59 9.84
C ARG A 347 -1.51 36.63 10.50
N ARG A 348 -1.97 37.62 9.75
CA ARG A 348 -2.85 38.68 10.27
C ARG A 348 -4.23 38.17 10.66
N VAL A 349 -4.81 37.22 9.91
CA VAL A 349 -6.11 36.64 10.29
C VAL A 349 -6.01 35.68 11.48
N ILE A 350 -4.91 34.93 11.61
CA ILE A 350 -4.65 34.07 12.78
C ILE A 350 -4.49 34.91 14.05
N SER A 351 -3.70 35.99 13.97
CA SER A 351 -3.40 36.86 15.12
C SER A 351 -4.46 37.93 15.42
N GLY A 352 -5.31 38.26 14.46
CA GLY A 352 -6.23 39.40 14.53
C GLY A 352 -5.55 40.76 14.30
N ALA A 353 -4.27 40.78 13.91
CA ALA A 353 -3.50 41.99 13.63
C ALA A 353 -3.77 42.55 12.22
N TRP A 354 -5.02 42.90 11.94
CA TRP A 354 -5.42 43.49 10.66
C TRP A 354 -4.92 44.94 10.52
N GLU A 355 -4.85 45.43 9.28
CA GLU A 355 -4.43 46.80 9.01
C GLU A 355 -5.49 47.83 9.44
N GLY A 356 -5.20 48.60 10.48
CA GLY A 356 -6.07 49.69 10.96
C GLY A 356 -6.12 49.80 12.48
N LYS A 357 -6.95 50.74 12.99
CA LYS A 357 -7.09 51.02 14.43
C LYS A 357 -8.15 50.15 15.14
N ARG A 358 -8.89 49.30 14.41
CA ARG A 358 -9.91 48.40 15.00
C ARG A 358 -9.24 47.13 15.52
N LYS A 359 -9.60 46.71 16.74
CA LYS A 359 -9.20 45.41 17.27
C LYS A 359 -10.05 44.31 16.65
N HIS A 360 -9.42 43.34 16.00
CA HIS A 360 -10.07 42.15 15.48
C HIS A 360 -9.72 40.93 16.36
N VAL A 361 -10.66 40.00 16.50
CA VAL A 361 -10.40 38.73 17.19
C VAL A 361 -9.62 37.84 16.24
N GLY A 362 -8.49 37.30 16.69
CA GLY A 362 -7.71 36.33 15.93
C GLY A 362 -8.45 35.01 15.81
N LEU A 363 -8.48 34.43 14.61
CA LEU A 363 -9.17 33.16 14.35
C LEU A 363 -8.49 31.96 15.03
N GLY A 364 -7.22 32.09 15.42
CA GLY A 364 -6.41 30.99 15.95
C GLY A 364 -5.88 30.06 14.86
N GLY A 365 -5.30 28.92 15.27
CA GLY A 365 -4.67 27.96 14.35
C GLY A 365 -3.22 28.30 13.98
N GLY A 366 -2.68 27.62 12.97
CA GLY A 366 -1.31 27.79 12.52
C GLY A 366 -1.05 27.18 11.15
N PHE A 367 0.07 27.55 10.53
CA PHE A 367 0.55 26.97 9.29
C PHE A 367 2.08 26.93 9.26
N THR A 368 2.62 26.01 8.46
CA THR A 368 4.05 25.91 8.18
C THR A 368 4.30 26.36 6.75
N PHE A 369 5.14 27.37 6.56
CA PHE A 369 5.59 27.79 5.23
C PHE A 369 6.81 26.98 4.81
N LYS A 370 6.75 26.33 3.64
CA LYS A 370 7.85 25.58 3.05
C LYS A 370 8.13 26.09 1.65
N VAL A 371 9.41 26.11 1.27
CA VAL A 371 9.85 26.45 -0.09
C VAL A 371 10.30 25.16 -0.76
N LEU A 372 9.90 24.97 -2.02
CA LEU A 372 10.45 23.89 -2.84
C LEU A 372 11.92 24.20 -3.13
N GLU A 373 12.81 23.40 -2.56
CA GLU A 373 14.23 23.44 -2.86
C GLU A 373 14.53 22.40 -3.95
N LYS A 374 15.54 22.66 -4.79
CA LYS A 374 16.03 21.67 -5.78
C LYS A 374 16.59 20.39 -5.17
N LYS A 375 16.70 20.30 -3.84
CA LYS A 375 17.15 19.11 -3.14
C LYS A 375 15.94 18.22 -2.86
N VAL A 376 15.81 17.17 -3.66
CA VAL A 376 14.99 16.00 -3.30
C VAL A 376 15.52 15.48 -1.96
N ASP A 377 14.64 15.38 -0.97
CA ASP A 377 14.99 14.84 0.34
C ASP A 377 15.56 13.42 0.14
N ALA A 378 16.74 13.17 0.71
CA ALA A 378 17.36 11.86 0.70
C ALA A 378 16.40 10.80 1.26
N LYS A 379 15.51 11.16 2.19
CA LYS A 379 14.49 10.26 2.72
C LYS A 379 13.45 9.84 1.68
N THR A 380 13.04 10.75 0.78
CA THR A 380 12.11 10.46 -0.32
C THR A 380 12.78 9.66 -1.43
N LEU A 381 14.05 9.99 -1.76
CA LEU A 381 14.86 9.22 -2.71
C LEU A 381 15.12 7.79 -2.20
N LEU A 382 15.45 7.64 -0.91
CA LEU A 382 15.63 6.34 -0.24
C LEU A 382 14.32 5.55 -0.15
N LEU A 383 13.16 6.20 0.02
CA LEU A 383 11.85 5.54 -0.02
C LEU A 383 11.51 5.04 -1.43
N MET A 384 11.87 5.78 -2.49
CA MET A 384 11.70 5.34 -3.87
C MET A 384 12.68 4.22 -4.25
N GLU A 385 13.96 4.32 -3.87
CA GLU A 385 14.96 3.25 -4.03
C GLU A 385 14.55 1.97 -3.26
N ARG A 386 13.89 2.11 -2.10
CA ARG A 386 13.40 1.00 -1.27
C ARG A 386 12.28 0.19 -1.94
N ASP A 387 11.33 0.85 -2.58
CA ASP A 387 10.25 0.16 -3.31
C ASP A 387 10.82 -0.53 -4.57
N GLU A 388 11.81 0.09 -5.24
CA GLU A 388 12.54 -0.50 -6.36
C GLU A 388 13.34 -1.77 -6.00
N MET A 389 13.93 -1.84 -4.79
CA MET A 389 14.74 -2.99 -4.34
C MET A 389 13.89 -4.25 -4.06
N VAL A 390 12.72 -4.08 -3.44
CA VAL A 390 11.75 -5.16 -3.21
C VAL A 390 11.18 -5.63 -4.56
N ASP A 391 10.82 -4.68 -5.41
CA ASP A 391 10.31 -4.94 -6.76
C ASP A 391 11.29 -5.66 -7.68
N THR A 392 12.60 -5.44 -7.50
CA THR A 392 13.65 -6.14 -8.26
C THR A 392 13.72 -7.62 -7.90
N VAL A 393 13.60 -7.97 -6.61
CA VAL A 393 13.51 -9.37 -6.15
C VAL A 393 12.23 -10.03 -6.65
N ILE A 394 11.12 -9.29 -6.65
CA ILE A 394 9.83 -9.75 -7.16
C ILE A 394 9.91 -10.05 -8.67
N ALA A 395 10.44 -9.12 -9.47
CA ALA A 395 10.50 -9.25 -10.94
C ALA A 395 11.46 -10.35 -11.42
N SER A 396 12.53 -10.65 -10.68
CA SER A 396 13.45 -11.73 -11.05
C SER A 396 12.87 -13.14 -10.83
N HIS A 397 11.70 -13.26 -10.18
CA HIS A 397 11.07 -14.54 -9.82
C HIS A 397 9.59 -14.64 -10.26
N SER A 398 9.13 -13.79 -11.20
CA SER A 398 7.73 -13.69 -11.67
C SER A 398 7.26 -14.86 -12.58
N SER A 399 7.75 -16.08 -12.36
CA SER A 399 7.40 -17.27 -13.15
C SER A 399 6.27 -18.10 -12.55
N THR A 400 5.72 -17.69 -11.40
CA THR A 400 4.58 -18.37 -10.76
C THR A 400 3.29 -18.21 -11.57
N ALA A 401 3.05 -17.03 -12.13
CA ALA A 401 1.83 -16.76 -12.88
C ALA A 401 1.80 -17.47 -14.24
N ASP A 402 2.95 -17.57 -14.93
CA ASP A 402 3.05 -18.35 -16.17
C ASP A 402 2.77 -19.85 -15.90
N ARG A 403 3.38 -20.41 -14.85
CA ARG A 403 3.14 -21.80 -14.44
C ARG A 403 1.69 -22.07 -14.05
N TYR A 404 1.03 -21.10 -13.42
CA TYR A 404 -0.40 -21.18 -13.13
C TYR A 404 -1.24 -21.18 -14.42
N ILE A 405 -0.91 -20.34 -15.41
CA ILE A 405 -1.59 -20.35 -16.72
C ILE A 405 -1.44 -21.72 -17.39
N ASP A 406 -0.21 -22.23 -17.46
CA ASP A 406 0.07 -23.53 -18.08
C ASP A 406 -0.77 -24.64 -17.43
N TYR A 407 -0.85 -24.63 -16.09
CA TYR A 407 -1.69 -25.55 -15.34
C TYR A 407 -3.19 -25.39 -15.64
N VAL A 408 -3.72 -24.16 -15.69
CA VAL A 408 -5.16 -23.92 -15.96
C VAL A 408 -5.56 -24.37 -17.36
N GLY A 409 -4.62 -24.40 -18.31
CA GLY A 409 -4.84 -24.97 -19.64
C GLY A 409 -5.10 -26.50 -19.61
N GLU A 410 -4.43 -27.22 -18.71
CA GLU A 410 -4.49 -28.68 -18.58
C GLU A 410 -4.54 -29.13 -17.10
N PRO A 411 -5.67 -28.91 -16.39
CA PRO A 411 -5.78 -29.28 -14.98
C PRO A 411 -5.86 -30.79 -14.80
N ILE A 412 -5.23 -31.28 -13.73
CA ILE A 412 -5.27 -32.71 -13.37
C ILE A 412 -6.59 -33.01 -12.68
N VAL A 413 -7.35 -33.96 -13.20
CA VAL A 413 -8.67 -34.34 -12.65
C VAL A 413 -8.59 -35.69 -11.95
N ARG A 414 -9.01 -35.76 -10.68
CA ARG A 414 -9.10 -37.00 -9.89
C ARG A 414 -10.51 -37.26 -9.37
N GLY A 415 -10.84 -38.54 -9.17
CA GLY A 415 -12.11 -38.97 -8.58
C GLY A 415 -12.77 -40.16 -9.30
N ARG A 416 -13.95 -40.59 -8.82
CA ARG A 416 -14.75 -41.65 -9.46
C ARG A 416 -15.84 -41.04 -10.33
N ARG A 417 -16.35 -41.79 -11.32
CA ARG A 417 -17.48 -41.37 -12.18
C ARG A 417 -18.62 -40.78 -11.33
N GLY A 418 -18.88 -39.49 -11.47
CA GLY A 418 -19.92 -38.75 -10.73
C GLY A 418 -19.43 -37.88 -9.56
N ASN A 419 -18.15 -37.95 -9.16
CA ASN A 419 -17.54 -37.10 -8.15
C ASN A 419 -16.05 -36.87 -8.46
N THR A 420 -15.79 -36.13 -9.53
CA THR A 420 -14.45 -35.71 -9.98
C THR A 420 -14.16 -34.29 -9.51
N HIS A 421 -12.92 -34.03 -9.10
CA HIS A 421 -12.43 -32.71 -8.72
C HIS A 421 -11.06 -32.46 -9.36
N ASP A 422 -10.74 -31.19 -9.55
CA ASP A 422 -9.43 -30.77 -10.05
C ASP A 422 -8.43 -30.72 -8.89
N VAL A 423 -7.23 -31.25 -9.10
CA VAL A 423 -6.13 -31.18 -8.14
C VAL A 423 -5.58 -29.76 -8.19
N PRO A 424 -5.66 -28.94 -7.13
CA PRO A 424 -5.29 -27.53 -7.18
C PRO A 424 -3.84 -27.30 -7.63
N PHE A 425 -3.60 -26.20 -8.37
CA PHE A 425 -2.25 -25.74 -8.64
C PHE A 425 -1.50 -25.49 -7.34
N TYR A 426 -0.22 -25.82 -7.30
CA TYR A 426 0.61 -25.60 -6.13
C TYR A 426 1.95 -24.98 -6.54
N GLN A 427 2.26 -23.87 -5.88
CA GLN A 427 3.59 -23.28 -5.91
C GLN A 427 4.02 -22.95 -4.48
N SER A 428 5.24 -23.32 -4.13
CA SER A 428 5.87 -22.80 -2.92
C SER A 428 7.05 -21.87 -3.19
N LEU A 429 7.11 -20.79 -2.43
CA LEU A 429 8.24 -19.89 -2.35
C LEU A 429 9.20 -20.40 -1.27
N SER A 430 10.40 -20.80 -1.70
CA SER A 430 11.52 -21.13 -0.83
C SER A 430 12.47 -19.95 -0.77
N SER A 431 12.67 -19.36 0.40
CA SER A 431 13.62 -18.27 0.56
C SER A 431 14.04 -18.06 2.00
N ILE A 432 15.18 -17.37 2.18
CA ILE A 432 15.61 -16.89 3.49
C ILE A 432 14.47 -16.07 4.11
N THR A 433 14.27 -16.26 5.41
CA THR A 433 13.44 -15.43 6.28
C THR A 433 13.83 -13.94 6.16
N GLY A 434 12.85 -13.06 5.90
CA GLY A 434 13.11 -11.62 5.67
C GLY A 434 13.31 -11.20 4.21
N SER A 435 13.17 -12.10 3.25
CA SER A 435 13.35 -11.83 1.80
C SER A 435 12.21 -11.06 1.11
N GLY A 436 11.18 -10.60 1.84
CA GLY A 436 10.00 -9.97 1.24
C GLY A 436 8.93 -10.94 0.71
N LYS A 437 8.79 -12.14 1.31
CA LYS A 437 7.83 -13.20 0.92
C LYS A 437 6.41 -12.68 0.66
N THR A 438 5.88 -11.85 1.56
CA THR A 438 4.54 -11.25 1.45
C THR A 438 4.38 -10.42 0.18
N ALA A 439 5.40 -9.63 -0.20
CA ALA A 439 5.34 -8.80 -1.40
C ALA A 439 5.41 -9.64 -2.69
N ILE A 440 6.19 -10.73 -2.68
CA ILE A 440 6.27 -11.67 -3.80
C ILE A 440 4.97 -12.45 -3.98
N LEU A 441 4.38 -12.93 -2.88
CA LEU A 441 3.07 -13.56 -2.91
C LEU A 441 1.98 -12.58 -3.38
N ALA A 442 2.01 -11.32 -2.94
CA ALA A 442 1.07 -10.29 -3.36
C ALA A 442 1.18 -10.01 -4.87
N GLN A 443 2.40 -9.91 -5.40
CA GLN A 443 2.60 -9.79 -6.85
C GLN A 443 2.08 -11.03 -7.59
N ALA A 444 2.40 -12.24 -7.14
CA ALA A 444 1.92 -13.47 -7.77
C ALA A 444 0.38 -13.52 -7.80
N VAL A 445 -0.27 -13.10 -6.72
CA VAL A 445 -1.73 -12.93 -6.66
C VAL A 445 -2.21 -11.91 -7.67
N SER A 446 -1.59 -10.73 -7.75
CA SER A 446 -1.98 -9.70 -8.72
C SER A 446 -1.86 -10.18 -10.16
N GLU A 447 -0.81 -10.94 -10.48
CA GLU A 447 -0.62 -11.51 -11.81
C GLU A 447 -1.68 -12.57 -12.12
N ILE A 448 -1.97 -13.48 -11.17
CA ILE A 448 -3.04 -14.47 -11.31
C ILE A 448 -4.40 -13.78 -11.52
N VAL A 449 -4.70 -12.72 -10.76
CA VAL A 449 -5.93 -11.93 -10.92
C VAL A 449 -6.01 -11.30 -12.32
N ALA A 450 -4.93 -10.69 -12.79
CA ALA A 450 -4.88 -10.03 -14.09
C ALA A 450 -5.08 -11.01 -15.27
N MET A 451 -4.76 -12.29 -15.07
CA MET A 451 -4.85 -13.36 -16.06
C MET A 451 -6.14 -14.19 -15.97
N SER A 452 -6.89 -14.08 -14.86
CA SER A 452 -8.10 -14.87 -14.63
C SER A 452 -9.29 -14.31 -15.40
N GLU A 453 -10.04 -15.18 -16.10
CA GLU A 453 -11.27 -14.78 -16.80
C GLU A 453 -12.36 -14.26 -15.86
N ILE A 454 -12.48 -14.90 -14.70
CA ILE A 454 -13.36 -14.49 -13.59
C ILE A 454 -12.44 -14.07 -12.45
N PRO A 455 -12.55 -12.83 -11.92
CA PRO A 455 -11.73 -12.39 -10.80
C PRO A 455 -11.85 -13.38 -9.62
N PRO A 456 -10.74 -13.94 -9.10
CA PRO A 456 -10.78 -14.90 -8.02
C PRO A 456 -11.12 -14.24 -6.67
N VAL A 457 -11.59 -15.07 -5.73
CA VAL A 457 -11.54 -14.74 -4.30
C VAL A 457 -10.21 -15.28 -3.76
N ILE A 458 -9.47 -14.45 -3.04
CA ILE A 458 -8.19 -14.81 -2.43
C ILE A 458 -8.38 -14.92 -0.93
N LEU A 459 -7.95 -16.04 -0.36
CA LEU A 459 -7.93 -16.26 1.07
C LEU A 459 -6.48 -16.29 1.54
N TRP A 460 -6.07 -15.24 2.24
CA TRP A 460 -4.74 -15.08 2.80
C TRP A 460 -4.72 -15.53 4.26
N LEU A 461 -3.98 -16.60 4.53
CA LEU A 461 -3.91 -17.26 5.81
C LEU A 461 -2.55 -17.08 6.47
N SER A 462 -2.59 -16.93 7.79
CA SER A 462 -1.44 -17.10 8.66
C SER A 462 -1.87 -17.66 10.02
N LYS A 463 -0.95 -18.29 10.74
CA LYS A 463 -1.22 -18.90 12.04
C LYS A 463 -1.54 -17.87 13.13
N GLY A 464 -0.79 -16.78 13.19
CA GLY A 464 -0.93 -15.75 14.23
C GLY A 464 -1.79 -14.56 13.79
N LYS A 465 -2.66 -14.08 14.68
CA LYS A 465 -3.48 -12.87 14.44
C LYS A 465 -2.63 -11.64 14.14
N VAL A 466 -1.49 -11.53 14.80
CA VAL A 466 -0.50 -10.47 14.61
C VAL A 466 0.06 -10.46 13.18
N VAL A 467 0.47 -11.62 12.65
CA VAL A 467 1.00 -11.72 11.27
C VAL A 467 -0.07 -11.31 10.26
N VAL A 468 -1.32 -11.70 10.52
CA VAL A 468 -2.47 -11.30 9.71
C VAL A 468 -2.67 -9.79 9.74
N GLN A 469 -2.64 -9.16 10.91
CA GLN A 469 -2.79 -7.69 11.04
C GLN A 469 -1.63 -6.94 10.37
N GLN A 470 -0.39 -7.40 10.54
CA GLN A 470 0.78 -6.78 9.90
C GLN A 470 0.73 -6.92 8.38
N SER A 471 0.40 -8.11 7.87
CA SER A 471 0.26 -8.35 6.43
C SER A 471 -0.91 -7.56 5.83
N TYR A 472 -2.03 -7.47 6.54
CA TYR A 472 -3.18 -6.66 6.18
C TYR A 472 -2.80 -5.16 6.11
N ALA A 473 -2.20 -4.60 7.16
CA ALA A 473 -1.76 -3.20 7.19
C ALA A 473 -0.73 -2.86 6.09
N ASN A 474 0.08 -3.85 5.70
CA ASN A 474 1.01 -3.68 4.58
C ASN A 474 0.31 -3.66 3.21
N LEU A 475 -0.83 -4.33 3.04
CA LEU A 475 -1.48 -4.54 1.74
C LEU A 475 -2.81 -3.78 1.57
N GLU A 476 -3.40 -3.26 2.65
CA GLU A 476 -4.60 -2.42 2.59
C GLU A 476 -4.35 -1.07 1.90
N ASP A 477 -5.41 -0.34 1.57
CA ASP A 477 -5.33 0.96 0.91
C ASP A 477 -4.48 1.98 1.70
N GLY A 478 -3.37 2.41 1.11
CA GLY A 478 -2.40 3.30 1.75
C GLY A 478 -1.31 2.57 2.55
N GLY A 479 -1.36 1.25 2.60
CA GLY A 479 -0.32 0.37 3.12
C GLY A 479 0.93 0.32 2.24
N LYS A 480 2.03 -0.20 2.79
CA LYS A 480 3.37 -0.20 2.15
C LYS A 480 3.39 -0.83 0.75
N TYR A 481 2.67 -1.93 0.56
CA TYR A 481 2.64 -2.74 -0.66
C TYR A 481 1.29 -2.66 -1.39
N SER A 482 0.44 -1.68 -1.06
CA SER A 482 -0.88 -1.55 -1.68
C SER A 482 -0.80 -1.39 -3.21
N HIS A 483 0.30 -0.81 -3.70
CA HIS A 483 0.58 -0.63 -5.13
C HIS A 483 0.78 -1.95 -5.89
N LEU A 484 1.07 -3.06 -5.19
CA LEU A 484 1.19 -4.39 -5.79
C LEU A 484 -0.18 -5.04 -6.04
N LEU A 485 -1.25 -4.50 -5.46
CA LEU A 485 -2.61 -5.02 -5.57
C LEU A 485 -3.59 -3.96 -6.13
N PRO A 486 -3.32 -3.34 -7.30
CA PRO A 486 -4.05 -2.16 -7.75
C PRO A 486 -5.54 -2.41 -8.07
N ASP A 487 -5.89 -3.66 -8.43
CA ASP A 487 -7.24 -4.06 -8.87
C ASP A 487 -7.88 -5.09 -7.90
N ILE A 488 -7.44 -5.12 -6.63
CA ILE A 488 -7.88 -6.10 -5.63
C ILE A 488 -8.32 -5.38 -4.36
N THR A 489 -9.56 -5.63 -3.95
CA THR A 489 -10.09 -5.08 -2.70
C THR A 489 -9.65 -5.95 -1.52
N VAL A 490 -8.89 -5.36 -0.59
CA VAL A 490 -8.28 -6.04 0.57
C VAL A 490 -9.14 -5.85 1.82
N ARG A 491 -9.56 -6.95 2.46
CA ARG A 491 -10.43 -6.95 3.65
C ARG A 491 -10.04 -8.03 4.66
N LEU A 492 -10.53 -7.92 5.88
CA LEU A 492 -10.51 -9.02 6.85
C LEU A 492 -11.68 -9.97 6.57
N LEU A 493 -11.53 -11.27 6.82
CA LEU A 493 -12.64 -12.23 6.67
C LEU A 493 -13.82 -11.89 7.61
N SER A 494 -13.55 -11.20 8.71
CA SER A 494 -14.58 -10.66 9.61
C SER A 494 -15.44 -9.55 8.98
N GLN A 495 -15.04 -9.02 7.82
CA GLN A 495 -15.75 -8.03 7.01
C GLN A 495 -16.40 -8.65 5.77
N TYR A 496 -16.53 -9.98 5.72
CA TYR A 496 -17.15 -10.68 4.61
C TYR A 496 -18.57 -10.15 4.32
N ASP A 497 -18.80 -9.80 3.06
CA ASP A 497 -20.09 -9.36 2.53
C ASP A 497 -20.47 -10.21 1.29
N PRO A 498 -21.64 -10.88 1.30
CA PRO A 498 -22.13 -11.60 0.13
C PRO A 498 -22.29 -10.74 -1.13
N GLU A 499 -22.62 -9.45 -1.00
CA GLU A 499 -22.79 -8.56 -2.17
C GLU A 499 -21.46 -8.30 -2.88
N ASP A 500 -20.38 -8.14 -2.11
CA ASP A 500 -19.03 -7.99 -2.66
C ASP A 500 -18.59 -9.26 -3.39
N VAL A 501 -18.84 -10.43 -2.81
CA VAL A 501 -18.48 -11.72 -3.44
C VAL A 501 -19.26 -11.94 -4.74
N ALA A 502 -20.53 -11.52 -4.77
CA ALA A 502 -21.37 -11.62 -5.96
C ALA A 502 -20.92 -10.70 -7.11
N ASN A 503 -20.12 -9.66 -6.83
CA ASN A 503 -19.57 -8.75 -7.83
C ASN A 503 -18.48 -9.43 -8.68
N GLU A 504 -18.80 -9.72 -9.94
CA GLU A 504 -17.90 -10.38 -10.89
C GLU A 504 -16.82 -9.46 -11.49
N LYS A 505 -16.81 -8.16 -11.17
CA LYS A 505 -15.90 -7.17 -11.79
C LYS A 505 -14.61 -6.93 -11.01
N GLU A 506 -14.55 -7.32 -9.74
CA GLU A 506 -13.43 -7.02 -8.85
C GLU A 506 -12.95 -8.27 -8.11
N ALA A 507 -11.63 -8.42 -7.94
CA ALA A 507 -11.06 -9.46 -7.10
C ALA A 507 -11.11 -9.06 -5.62
N LEU A 508 -11.28 -10.05 -4.74
CA LEU A 508 -11.37 -9.83 -3.29
C LEU A 508 -10.27 -10.61 -2.58
N LEU A 509 -9.55 -9.97 -1.67
CA LEU A 509 -8.57 -10.61 -0.80
C LEU A 509 -9.04 -10.53 0.65
N TYR A 510 -9.29 -11.69 1.25
CA TYR A 510 -9.66 -11.83 2.65
C TYR A 510 -8.50 -12.36 3.49
N PHE A 511 -8.16 -11.62 4.54
CA PHE A 511 -7.20 -12.02 5.55
C PHE A 511 -7.88 -12.79 6.69
N ALA A 512 -7.34 -13.95 7.07
CA ALA A 512 -7.87 -14.76 8.17
C ALA A 512 -6.76 -15.51 8.94
N THR A 513 -7.03 -15.82 10.21
CA THR A 513 -6.17 -16.71 10.98
C THR A 513 -6.58 -18.17 10.78
N VAL A 514 -5.66 -19.10 10.99
CA VAL A 514 -5.95 -20.54 10.96
C VAL A 514 -6.97 -20.94 12.03
N GLY A 515 -7.03 -20.21 13.15
CA GLY A 515 -8.01 -20.43 14.21
C GLY A 515 -9.46 -20.20 13.78
N THR A 516 -9.69 -19.38 12.75
CA THR A 516 -11.02 -18.99 12.27
C THR A 516 -11.87 -20.19 11.79
N PHE A 517 -11.24 -21.30 11.39
CA PHE A 517 -11.92 -22.48 10.84
C PHE A 517 -11.61 -23.80 11.57
N ASN A 518 -10.77 -23.79 12.61
CA ASN A 518 -10.29 -25.02 13.26
C ASN A 518 -11.08 -25.35 14.55
N GLN A 519 -12.18 -26.12 14.44
CA GLN A 519 -13.14 -26.31 15.54
C GLN A 519 -12.81 -27.40 16.59
N ARG A 520 -11.87 -28.34 16.34
CA ARG A 520 -11.63 -29.51 17.25
C ARG A 520 -10.42 -29.43 18.19
N ASP A 521 -9.47 -28.51 17.98
CA ASP A 521 -8.36 -28.28 18.96
C ASP A 521 -8.85 -27.67 20.29
N ARG A 522 -10.14 -27.29 20.34
CA ARG A 522 -10.82 -26.82 21.55
C ARG A 522 -11.04 -27.90 22.62
N GLU A 523 -11.00 -29.19 22.28
CA GLU A 523 -11.32 -30.26 23.24
C GLU A 523 -10.08 -30.88 23.95
N ASN A 524 -8.88 -30.73 23.38
CA ASN A 524 -7.65 -31.36 23.92
C ASN A 524 -6.60 -30.40 24.47
N SER A 525 -6.82 -29.09 24.39
CA SER A 525 -5.89 -28.10 24.97
C SER A 525 -6.30 -27.77 26.41
N ASN A 526 -5.48 -28.15 27.39
CA ASN A 526 -5.64 -27.78 28.82
C ASN A 526 -5.43 -26.26 29.10
N LEU A 527 -5.50 -25.42 28.07
CA LEU A 527 -5.41 -23.97 28.19
C LEU A 527 -6.83 -23.43 28.37
N ARG A 528 -7.16 -23.01 29.59
CA ARG A 528 -8.37 -22.24 29.89
C ARG A 528 -8.26 -20.85 29.26
N ILE A 529 -8.43 -20.76 27.95
CA ILE A 529 -8.58 -19.50 27.23
C ILE A 529 -9.80 -19.64 26.32
N PHE A 530 -10.63 -18.60 26.32
CA PHE A 530 -11.78 -18.36 25.42
C PHE A 530 -13.14 -18.91 25.86
N ALA A 531 -13.80 -18.16 26.74
CA ALA A 531 -15.24 -17.96 26.68
C ALA A 531 -15.50 -16.45 26.68
N LEU A 532 -16.01 -15.90 25.56
CA LEU A 532 -16.94 -14.76 25.46
C LEU A 532 -17.13 -14.34 23.97
N ASP A 533 -18.24 -14.82 23.38
CA ASP A 533 -19.18 -14.10 22.49
C ASP A 533 -18.83 -13.53 21.09
N THR A 534 -17.74 -13.90 20.41
CA THR A 534 -17.51 -13.50 18.98
C THR A 534 -17.55 -14.62 17.93
N ASP A 535 -17.47 -15.90 18.32
CA ASP A 535 -17.03 -16.95 17.39
C ASP A 535 -18.14 -17.68 16.61
N ASN A 536 -19.42 -17.41 16.90
CA ASN A 536 -20.54 -18.03 16.17
C ASN A 536 -20.78 -17.40 14.78
N ILE A 537 -20.25 -16.20 14.51
CA ILE A 537 -20.45 -15.48 13.24
C ILE A 537 -19.37 -15.85 12.22
N GLU A 538 -18.14 -16.12 12.64
CA GLU A 538 -17.03 -16.43 11.73
C GLU A 538 -17.13 -17.82 11.08
N SER A 539 -17.69 -18.81 11.79
CA SER A 539 -17.95 -20.15 11.24
C SER A 539 -18.96 -20.13 10.09
N THR A 540 -19.97 -19.27 10.15
CA THR A 540 -20.95 -19.10 9.06
C THR A 540 -20.35 -18.46 7.81
N ARG A 541 -19.31 -17.63 7.94
CA ARG A 541 -18.61 -16.97 6.82
C ARG A 541 -17.64 -17.93 6.10
N TRP A 542 -17.01 -18.84 6.83
CA TRP A 542 -16.22 -19.93 6.25
C TRP A 542 -17.05 -20.83 5.32
N GLU A 543 -18.26 -21.18 5.73
CA GLU A 543 -19.20 -21.93 4.89
C GLU A 543 -19.69 -21.11 3.69
N ALA A 544 -19.88 -19.79 3.84
CA ALA A 544 -20.24 -18.90 2.74
C ALA A 544 -19.14 -18.78 1.66
N LEU A 545 -17.85 -18.92 2.02
CA LEU A 545 -16.75 -19.01 1.04
C LEU A 545 -16.79 -20.30 0.20
N LYS A 546 -17.49 -21.34 0.68
CA LYS A 546 -17.63 -22.60 -0.05
C LYS A 546 -18.52 -22.43 -1.28
N THR A 547 -19.60 -21.66 -1.18
CA THR A 547 -20.49 -21.37 -2.31
C THR A 547 -19.89 -20.31 -3.24
N ARG A 548 -19.50 -19.13 -2.71
CA ARG A 548 -18.84 -18.02 -3.44
C ARG A 548 -19.36 -17.78 -4.87
N GLU A 549 -20.66 -17.66 -5.00
CA GLU A 549 -21.34 -17.50 -6.29
C GLU A 549 -21.43 -16.02 -6.73
N THR A 550 -21.28 -15.78 -8.02
CA THR A 550 -21.59 -14.51 -8.69
C THR A 550 -23.11 -14.30 -8.78
N SER A 551 -23.56 -13.09 -9.12
CA SER A 551 -24.99 -12.78 -9.36
C SER A 551 -25.68 -13.73 -10.35
N ASP A 552 -24.90 -14.30 -11.27
CA ASP A 552 -25.36 -15.21 -12.33
C ASP A 552 -25.26 -16.70 -11.93
N GLY A 553 -24.93 -16.99 -10.67
CA GLY A 553 -24.85 -18.34 -10.11
C GLY A 553 -23.57 -19.11 -10.49
N ARG A 554 -22.56 -18.44 -11.06
CA ARG A 554 -21.25 -19.06 -11.33
C ARG A 554 -20.36 -18.96 -10.12
N ARG A 555 -19.73 -20.06 -9.72
CA ARG A 555 -18.78 -20.11 -8.60
C ARG A 555 -17.44 -19.47 -8.96
N ARG A 556 -16.96 -18.55 -8.14
CA ARG A 556 -15.67 -17.86 -8.36
C ARG A 556 -14.48 -18.78 -8.04
N PRO A 557 -13.35 -18.68 -8.76
CA PRO A 557 -12.12 -19.38 -8.37
C PRO A 557 -11.64 -18.95 -6.98
N LEU A 558 -10.98 -19.85 -6.25
CA LEU A 558 -10.42 -19.57 -4.92
C LEU A 558 -8.91 -19.79 -4.93
N VAL A 559 -8.15 -18.75 -4.59
CA VAL A 559 -6.69 -18.83 -4.42
C VAL A 559 -6.39 -18.77 -2.93
N ILE A 560 -5.69 -19.79 -2.43
CA ILE A 560 -5.24 -19.82 -1.02
C ILE A 560 -3.79 -19.39 -0.98
N VAL A 561 -3.53 -18.30 -0.26
CA VAL A 561 -2.19 -17.85 0.08
C VAL A 561 -1.93 -18.21 1.52
N TYR A 562 -0.85 -18.92 1.82
CA TYR A 562 -0.48 -19.26 3.19
C TYR A 562 0.95 -18.79 3.47
N ASP A 563 1.07 -17.80 4.34
CA ASP A 563 2.34 -17.36 4.89
C ASP A 563 2.68 -18.22 6.12
N GLU A 564 3.90 -18.77 6.17
CA GLU A 564 4.36 -19.74 7.17
C GLU A 564 3.74 -21.15 7.03
N SER A 565 3.68 -21.68 5.81
CA SER A 565 3.04 -22.98 5.52
C SER A 565 3.67 -24.20 6.21
N GLN A 566 4.87 -24.07 6.80
CA GLN A 566 5.45 -25.12 7.66
C GLN A 566 4.56 -25.48 8.87
N ASN A 567 3.60 -24.62 9.21
CA ASN A 567 2.66 -24.80 10.31
C ASN A 567 1.35 -25.49 9.90
N LEU A 568 1.19 -25.84 8.62
CA LEU A 568 0.01 -26.54 8.14
C LEU A 568 -0.10 -27.93 8.80
N SER A 569 -1.31 -28.36 9.17
CA SER A 569 -1.59 -29.72 9.66
C SER A 569 -2.44 -30.52 8.67
N ASP A 570 -2.51 -31.84 8.81
CA ASP A 570 -3.37 -32.70 7.95
C ASP A 570 -4.86 -32.29 8.09
N GLN A 571 -5.31 -31.99 9.31
CA GLN A 571 -6.68 -31.52 9.54
C GLN A 571 -6.96 -30.19 8.83
N GLN A 572 -6.05 -29.22 8.92
CA GLN A 572 -6.20 -27.94 8.22
C GLN A 572 -6.17 -28.14 6.70
N THR A 573 -5.33 -29.05 6.21
CA THR A 573 -5.27 -29.45 4.80
C THR A 573 -6.63 -29.95 4.33
N THR A 574 -7.28 -30.84 5.09
CA THR A 574 -8.63 -31.34 4.77
C THR A 574 -9.63 -30.19 4.64
N LEU A 575 -9.68 -29.28 5.62
CA LEU A 575 -10.63 -28.15 5.62
C LEU A 575 -10.39 -27.17 4.46
N LEU A 576 -9.14 -26.95 4.08
CA LEU A 576 -8.80 -26.10 2.94
C LEU A 576 -9.17 -26.76 1.61
N LEU A 577 -8.97 -28.08 1.46
CA LEU A 577 -9.35 -28.81 0.25
C LEU A 577 -10.88 -28.90 0.09
N GLU A 578 -11.64 -28.95 1.18
CA GLU A 578 -13.12 -28.90 1.13
C GLU A 578 -13.65 -27.60 0.52
N GLN A 579 -12.88 -26.51 0.58
CA GLN A 579 -13.22 -25.26 -0.09
C GLN A 579 -13.06 -25.33 -1.62
N GLN A 580 -12.50 -26.42 -2.14
CA GLN A 580 -12.18 -26.64 -3.55
C GLN A 580 -11.39 -25.46 -4.13
N PRO A 581 -10.17 -25.21 -3.62
CA PRO A 581 -9.32 -24.14 -4.13
C PRO A 581 -8.84 -24.47 -5.55
N THR A 582 -8.56 -23.43 -6.31
CA THR A 582 -7.95 -23.53 -7.65
C THR A 582 -6.42 -23.50 -7.55
N ALA A 583 -5.87 -22.81 -6.56
CA ALA A 583 -4.43 -22.71 -6.34
C ALA A 583 -4.05 -22.57 -4.86
N PHE A 584 -2.88 -23.11 -4.52
CA PHE A 584 -2.13 -22.89 -3.29
C PHE A 584 -0.83 -22.16 -3.58
N LEU A 585 -0.67 -20.96 -3.01
CA LEU A 585 0.56 -20.20 -2.99
C LEU A 585 1.12 -20.22 -1.56
N LEU A 586 2.15 -21.02 -1.33
CA LEU A 586 2.68 -21.28 0.00
C LEU A 586 4.05 -20.64 0.18
N ALA A 587 4.27 -19.87 1.24
CA ALA A 587 5.61 -19.39 1.58
C ALA A 587 6.11 -20.04 2.88
N SER A 588 7.33 -20.58 2.83
CA SER A 588 7.98 -21.13 4.02
C SER A 588 9.50 -20.97 3.95
N ALA A 589 10.14 -20.91 5.11
CA ALA A 589 11.60 -20.99 5.23
C ALA A 589 12.11 -22.43 5.17
N THR A 590 11.23 -23.40 5.43
CA THR A 590 11.55 -24.82 5.44
C THR A 590 10.37 -25.58 4.84
N LEU A 591 10.57 -26.16 3.66
CA LEU A 591 9.54 -26.92 2.96
C LEU A 591 9.28 -28.24 3.70
N ARG A 592 8.38 -28.20 4.68
CA ARG A 592 7.79 -29.37 5.34
C ARG A 592 6.29 -29.26 5.21
N PHE A 593 5.69 -30.31 4.65
CA PHE A 593 4.25 -30.36 4.42
C PHE A 593 3.64 -31.56 5.15
N PRO A 594 2.36 -31.46 5.55
CA PRO A 594 1.60 -32.60 6.05
C PRO A 594 1.55 -33.74 5.04
N ALA A 595 1.46 -34.98 5.53
CA ALA A 595 1.43 -36.17 4.69
C ALA A 595 0.22 -36.16 3.73
N GLN A 596 -0.91 -35.62 4.18
CA GLN A 596 -2.11 -35.50 3.35
C GLN A 596 -1.94 -34.47 2.24
N PHE A 597 -1.31 -33.33 2.51
CA PHE A 597 -1.05 -32.30 1.49
C PHE A 597 -0.12 -32.84 0.40
N ASP A 598 0.91 -33.58 0.80
CA ASP A 598 1.80 -34.26 -0.15
C ASP A 598 1.02 -35.27 -1.01
N ALA A 599 0.19 -36.12 -0.40
CA ALA A 599 -0.54 -37.18 -1.10
C ALA A 599 -1.66 -36.68 -2.04
N GLU A 600 -2.39 -35.62 -1.65
CA GLU A 600 -3.57 -35.14 -2.38
C GLU A 600 -3.26 -34.01 -3.38
N VAL A 601 -2.16 -33.25 -3.20
CA VAL A 601 -1.81 -32.12 -4.07
C VAL A 601 -0.46 -32.33 -4.76
N ILE A 602 0.62 -32.57 -4.01
CA ILE A 602 1.98 -32.58 -4.58
C ILE A 602 2.24 -33.83 -5.43
N GLN A 603 1.94 -35.03 -4.92
CA GLN A 603 2.19 -36.28 -5.63
C GLN A 603 1.42 -36.39 -6.95
N PRO A 604 0.11 -36.07 -7.02
CA PRO A 604 -0.60 -36.09 -8.29
C PRO A 604 -0.01 -35.15 -9.33
N LEU A 605 0.41 -33.93 -8.94
CA LEU A 605 1.12 -33.01 -9.85
C LEU A 605 2.41 -33.64 -10.39
N LYS A 606 3.20 -34.31 -9.54
CA LYS A 606 4.45 -34.97 -9.96
C LYS A 606 4.23 -36.20 -10.83
N THR A 607 3.29 -37.06 -10.47
CA THR A 607 3.14 -38.38 -11.10
C THR A 607 2.26 -38.35 -12.35
N GLU A 608 1.22 -37.51 -12.36
CA GLU A 608 0.25 -37.44 -13.47
C GLU A 608 0.47 -36.21 -14.35
N GLY A 609 0.95 -35.09 -13.78
CA GLY A 609 1.26 -33.86 -14.51
C GLY A 609 2.73 -33.68 -14.88
N GLU A 610 3.61 -34.63 -14.53
CA GLU A 610 5.05 -34.60 -14.81
C GLU A 610 5.81 -33.37 -14.24
N TYR A 611 5.24 -32.66 -13.26
CA TYR A 611 5.89 -31.48 -12.65
C TYR A 611 7.12 -31.87 -11.83
N THR A 612 8.22 -31.16 -12.01
CA THR A 612 9.44 -31.34 -11.21
C THR A 612 9.42 -30.46 -9.94
N ASN A 613 10.38 -30.68 -9.04
CA ASN A 613 10.54 -29.79 -7.88
C ASN A 613 10.84 -28.34 -8.31
N ASP A 614 11.56 -28.14 -9.41
CA ASP A 614 11.89 -26.79 -9.91
C ASP A 614 10.63 -26.08 -10.46
N ASP A 615 9.66 -26.85 -10.95
CA ASP A 615 8.36 -26.33 -11.40
C ASP A 615 7.45 -25.99 -10.22
N LEU A 616 7.51 -26.73 -9.11
CA LEU A 616 6.64 -26.53 -7.94
C LEU A 616 7.25 -25.62 -6.87
N ILE A 617 8.57 -25.40 -6.89
CA ILE A 617 9.29 -24.61 -5.88
C ILE A 617 10.04 -23.46 -6.57
N THR A 618 9.66 -22.23 -6.22
CA THR A 618 10.40 -21.02 -6.61
C THR A 618 11.40 -20.69 -5.52
N SER A 619 12.67 -20.97 -5.76
CA SER A 619 13.77 -20.61 -4.86
C SER A 619 14.23 -19.18 -5.14
N ILE A 620 14.20 -18.31 -4.13
CA ILE A 620 14.80 -16.99 -4.21
C ILE A 620 16.29 -17.12 -3.93
N ARG A 621 17.12 -16.68 -4.89
CA ARG A 621 18.57 -16.62 -4.68
C ARG A 621 18.92 -15.63 -3.58
N SER A 622 19.66 -16.09 -2.59
CA SER A 622 20.03 -15.29 -1.42
C SER A 622 20.84 -14.02 -1.80
N ALA A 623 21.64 -14.05 -2.88
CA ALA A 623 22.41 -12.91 -3.38
C ALA A 623 21.52 -11.76 -3.80
N THR A 624 20.40 -12.06 -4.45
CA THR A 624 19.46 -11.03 -4.89
C THR A 624 18.86 -10.33 -3.66
N VAL A 625 18.53 -11.10 -2.61
CA VAL A 625 17.97 -10.55 -1.37
C VAL A 625 18.98 -9.67 -0.62
N VAL A 626 20.23 -10.12 -0.50
CA VAL A 626 21.29 -9.38 0.18
C VAL A 626 21.70 -8.15 -0.64
N SER A 627 21.93 -8.29 -1.95
CA SER A 627 22.29 -7.14 -2.81
C SER A 627 21.16 -6.10 -2.93
N SER A 628 19.91 -6.51 -2.74
CA SER A 628 18.75 -5.63 -2.59
C SER A 628 18.63 -5.01 -1.19
N GLY A 629 19.58 -5.21 -0.28
CA GLY A 629 19.60 -4.58 1.04
C GLY A 629 18.46 -4.99 1.96
N LEU A 630 17.72 -6.06 1.65
CA LEU A 630 16.58 -6.52 2.46
C LEU A 630 17.02 -7.24 3.73
N VAL A 631 18.19 -7.86 3.66
CA VAL A 631 18.81 -8.57 4.78
C VAL A 631 20.26 -8.10 4.93
N LYS A 632 20.76 -8.18 6.15
CA LYS A 632 22.14 -7.96 6.56
C LYS A 632 23.08 -8.88 5.77
N GLY A 633 24.17 -8.32 5.25
CA GLY A 633 25.19 -9.07 4.51
C GLY A 633 26.18 -9.85 5.38
N LEU A 634 26.17 -9.63 6.70
CA LEU A 634 27.10 -10.24 7.65
C LEU A 634 26.35 -10.91 8.80
N ILE A 635 26.86 -12.06 9.26
CA ILE A 635 26.46 -12.72 10.51
C ILE A 635 27.71 -12.87 11.38
N SER A 636 27.66 -12.42 12.62
CA SER A 636 28.63 -12.76 13.68
C SER A 636 28.01 -13.83 14.56
N LEU A 637 28.65 -14.99 14.65
CA LEU A 637 28.29 -16.09 15.55
C LEU A 637 29.43 -16.30 16.55
N ASP A 638 29.14 -16.00 17.80
CA ASP A 638 30.07 -16.14 18.92
C ASP A 638 29.58 -17.27 19.83
N GLY A 639 30.39 -18.33 19.92
CA GLY A 639 30.11 -19.49 20.76
C GLY A 639 30.81 -19.31 22.10
N LEU A 640 30.06 -19.20 23.19
CA LEU A 640 30.61 -18.87 24.49
C LEU A 640 30.40 -20.00 25.50
N ASN A 641 31.49 -20.45 26.10
CA ASN A 641 31.47 -21.37 27.26
C ASN A 641 31.79 -20.59 28.53
N THR A 642 30.98 -19.58 28.81
CA THR A 642 31.13 -18.64 29.92
C THR A 642 29.80 -18.51 30.68
N PRO A 643 29.81 -17.96 31.91
CA PRO A 643 28.59 -17.58 32.62
C PRO A 643 27.69 -16.65 31.78
N MET A 644 26.39 -16.64 32.10
CA MET A 644 25.40 -15.77 31.44
C MET A 644 25.84 -14.30 31.41
N GLU A 645 26.33 -13.83 32.55
CA GLU A 645 26.71 -12.45 32.81
C GLU A 645 27.83 -11.99 31.88
N GLU A 646 28.84 -12.84 31.69
CA GLU A 646 29.96 -12.56 30.79
C GLU A 646 29.48 -12.50 29.33
N ALA A 647 28.67 -13.48 28.90
CA ALA A 647 28.12 -13.50 27.54
C ALA A 647 27.21 -12.30 27.24
N VAL A 648 26.36 -11.91 28.19
CA VAL A 648 25.51 -10.72 28.05
C VAL A 648 26.36 -9.44 28.03
N SER A 649 27.44 -9.36 28.80
CA SER A 649 28.34 -8.18 28.83
C SER A 649 29.11 -7.99 27.53
N GLU A 650 29.60 -9.10 26.94
CA GLU A 650 30.22 -9.07 25.62
C GLU A 650 29.23 -8.61 24.54
N MET A 651 27.99 -9.13 24.59
CA MET A 651 26.94 -8.68 23.68
C MET A 651 26.63 -7.19 23.84
N LEU A 652 26.51 -6.69 25.06
CA LEU A 652 26.22 -5.28 25.34
C LEU A 652 27.35 -4.35 24.87
N THR A 653 28.59 -4.80 24.92
CA THR A 653 29.73 -4.05 24.38
C THR A 653 29.55 -3.84 22.87
N ALA A 654 29.28 -4.92 22.14
CA ALA A 654 29.02 -4.84 20.70
C ALA A 654 27.75 -4.03 20.36
N PHE A 655 26.73 -4.12 21.23
CA PHE A 655 25.48 -3.35 21.13
C PHE A 655 25.73 -1.83 21.18
N HIS A 656 26.50 -1.36 22.16
CA HIS A 656 26.82 0.07 22.29
C HIS A 656 27.66 0.59 21.12
N GLU A 657 28.59 -0.20 20.59
CA GLU A 657 29.34 0.18 19.39
C GLU A 657 28.43 0.37 18.16
N ALA A 658 27.43 -0.50 17.98
CA ALA A 658 26.45 -0.35 16.90
C ALA A 658 25.51 0.84 17.14
N GLU A 659 25.15 1.12 18.41
CA GLU A 659 24.35 2.29 18.77
C GLU A 659 25.08 3.60 18.43
N GLU A 660 26.36 3.70 18.78
CA GLU A 660 27.20 4.86 18.43
C GLU A 660 27.32 5.02 16.91
N ALA A 661 27.45 3.93 16.15
CA ALA A 661 27.44 3.97 14.69
C ALA A 661 26.10 4.51 14.13
N ALA A 662 24.96 4.03 14.65
CA ALA A 662 23.64 4.50 14.24
C ALA A 662 23.44 6.00 14.53
N ARG A 663 23.94 6.47 15.67
CA ARG A 663 23.91 7.89 16.04
C ARG A 663 24.82 8.75 15.15
N ALA A 664 26.03 8.26 14.85
CA ALA A 664 26.97 8.93 13.95
C ALA A 664 26.37 9.13 12.55
N GLU A 665 25.64 8.12 12.05
CA GLU A 665 24.94 8.18 10.76
C GLU A 665 23.59 8.94 10.82
N ARG A 666 23.14 9.37 12.00
CA ARG A 666 21.86 10.07 12.25
C ARG A 666 20.63 9.29 11.77
N LEU A 667 20.63 7.99 12.03
CA LEU A 667 19.53 7.11 11.66
C LEU A 667 18.30 7.37 12.53
N SER A 668 17.12 7.09 11.99
CA SER A 668 15.83 7.27 12.69
C SER A 668 15.49 6.13 13.65
N PHE A 669 16.33 5.11 13.74
CA PHE A 669 16.18 3.95 14.61
C PHE A 669 17.49 3.71 15.36
N LEU A 670 17.40 2.98 16.47
CA LEU A 670 18.55 2.47 17.21
C LEU A 670 18.51 0.93 17.23
N PRO A 671 19.67 0.26 17.31
CA PRO A 671 19.72 -1.18 17.44
C PRO A 671 18.97 -1.68 18.68
N LYS A 672 18.33 -2.85 18.55
CA LYS A 672 17.65 -3.59 19.62
C LYS A 672 18.30 -4.96 19.84
N ALA A 673 18.16 -5.48 21.06
CA ALA A 673 18.70 -6.75 21.48
C ALA A 673 17.60 -7.70 21.97
N ILE A 674 17.77 -8.98 21.65
CA ILE A 674 16.85 -10.03 22.07
C ILE A 674 17.56 -11.11 22.87
N TYR A 675 16.84 -11.68 23.82
CA TYR A 675 17.36 -12.67 24.77
C TYR A 675 16.44 -13.88 24.77
N VAL A 676 16.95 -15.00 24.27
CA VAL A 676 16.18 -16.21 24.03
C VAL A 676 16.53 -17.24 25.10
N CYS A 677 15.54 -17.60 25.92
CA CYS A 677 15.74 -18.50 27.05
C CYS A 677 14.47 -19.28 27.41
N ASN A 678 14.63 -20.39 28.14
CA ASN A 678 13.49 -21.15 28.67
C ASN A 678 12.87 -20.45 29.89
N THR A 679 11.57 -20.66 30.10
CA THR A 679 10.79 -20.12 31.23
C THR A 679 10.51 -21.17 32.29
N ASN A 680 10.42 -20.76 33.56
CA ASN A 680 10.02 -21.59 34.70
C ASN A 680 10.91 -22.80 34.99
N VAL A 681 12.14 -22.81 34.49
CA VAL A 681 13.16 -23.82 34.79
C VAL A 681 14.35 -23.15 35.47
N LEU A 682 15.20 -23.92 36.15
CA LEU A 682 16.44 -23.39 36.69
C LEU A 682 17.47 -23.19 35.57
N ALA A 683 18.24 -22.09 35.62
CA ALA A 683 19.22 -21.74 34.57
C ALA A 683 20.35 -22.77 34.40
N ASP A 684 20.70 -23.48 35.48
CA ASP A 684 21.76 -24.50 35.48
C ASP A 684 21.25 -25.92 35.24
N ASP A 685 19.94 -26.16 35.39
CA ASP A 685 19.33 -27.48 35.20
C ASP A 685 17.89 -27.34 34.65
N ALA A 686 17.78 -27.47 33.32
CA ALA A 686 16.51 -27.38 32.60
C ALA A 686 15.51 -28.51 32.96
N SER A 687 15.95 -29.55 33.68
CA SER A 687 15.07 -30.62 34.17
C SER A 687 14.33 -30.25 35.46
N GLN A 688 14.77 -29.19 36.15
CA GLN A 688 14.18 -28.71 37.40
C GLN A 688 13.35 -27.45 37.17
N THR A 689 12.22 -27.37 37.88
CA THR A 689 11.29 -26.23 37.79
C THR A 689 11.64 -25.16 38.82
N ASP A 690 11.62 -23.90 38.41
CA ASP A 690 11.77 -22.74 39.28
C ASP A 690 10.55 -22.56 40.21
N ASP A 691 10.77 -22.20 41.48
CA ASP A 691 9.69 -22.08 42.47
C ASP A 691 9.11 -20.64 42.50
N PRO A 692 7.87 -20.43 42.03
CA PRO A 692 7.25 -19.10 42.00
C PRO A 692 6.91 -18.52 43.37
N LYS A 693 7.01 -19.31 44.46
CA LYS A 693 6.79 -18.83 45.84
C LYS A 693 8.01 -18.13 46.42
N GLN A 694 9.19 -18.31 45.84
CA GLN A 694 10.38 -17.62 46.32
C GLN A 694 10.30 -16.11 46.04
N PRO A 695 10.88 -15.27 46.92
CA PRO A 695 11.09 -13.85 46.66
C PRO A 695 11.80 -13.60 45.31
N PHE A 696 11.46 -12.50 44.63
CA PHE A 696 11.95 -12.20 43.27
C PHE A 696 13.49 -12.22 43.14
N ASP A 697 14.19 -11.78 44.17
CA ASP A 697 15.66 -11.77 44.27
C ASP A 697 16.29 -13.17 44.43
N GLN A 698 15.48 -14.18 44.78
CA GLN A 698 15.91 -15.57 44.97
C GLN A 698 15.53 -16.46 43.78
N ARG A 699 14.59 -16.02 42.94
CA ARG A 699 14.15 -16.74 41.72
C ARG A 699 15.32 -16.99 40.78
N GLN A 700 15.38 -18.18 40.21
CA GLN A 700 16.48 -18.65 39.34
C GLN A 700 16.01 -18.91 37.89
N ALA A 701 14.81 -18.46 37.53
CA ALA A 701 14.34 -18.54 36.16
C ALA A 701 15.19 -17.64 35.23
N PRO A 702 15.67 -18.14 34.07
CA PRO A 702 16.52 -17.37 33.15
C PRO A 702 15.98 -15.98 32.77
N PRO A 703 14.67 -15.77 32.50
CA PRO A 703 14.16 -14.44 32.18
C PRO A 703 14.33 -13.44 33.33
N ILE A 704 14.21 -13.89 34.57
CA ILE A 704 14.39 -13.07 35.77
C ILE A 704 15.87 -12.75 35.95
N LEU A 705 16.76 -13.75 35.82
CA LEU A 705 18.20 -13.56 35.96
C LEU A 705 18.76 -12.58 34.91
N ILE A 706 18.34 -12.71 33.66
CA ILE A 706 18.74 -11.79 32.58
C ILE A 706 18.22 -10.38 32.88
N TRP A 707 16.93 -10.22 33.23
CA TRP A 707 16.35 -8.91 33.54
C TRP A 707 17.08 -8.23 34.71
N ARG A 708 17.37 -8.98 35.78
CA ARG A 708 18.11 -8.47 36.94
C ARG A 708 19.53 -8.10 36.58
N TYR A 709 20.22 -8.90 35.77
CA TYR A 709 21.57 -8.55 35.33
C TYR A 709 21.58 -7.25 34.51
N LEU A 710 20.66 -7.10 33.56
CA LEU A 710 20.53 -5.90 32.75
C LEU A 710 20.25 -4.65 33.59
N THR A 711 19.33 -4.73 34.54
CA THR A 711 18.85 -3.58 35.32
C THR A 711 19.72 -3.26 36.53
N GLU A 712 20.12 -4.28 37.30
CA GLU A 712 20.87 -4.12 38.56
C GLU A 712 22.38 -3.95 38.33
N GLN A 713 22.96 -4.63 37.32
CA GLN A 713 24.42 -4.66 37.11
C GLN A 713 24.86 -3.86 35.88
N CYS A 714 24.15 -3.97 34.76
CA CYS A 714 24.50 -3.25 33.53
C CYS A 714 23.95 -1.81 33.47
N GLY A 715 23.04 -1.45 34.38
CA GLY A 715 22.46 -0.10 34.44
C GLY A 715 21.47 0.23 33.32
N ILE A 716 20.89 -0.78 32.67
CA ILE A 716 19.83 -0.58 31.65
C ILE A 716 18.53 -0.17 32.37
N PRO A 717 17.86 0.91 31.95
CA PRO A 717 16.59 1.32 32.57
C PRO A 717 15.53 0.22 32.42
N ALA A 718 14.82 -0.10 33.51
CA ALA A 718 13.78 -1.13 33.50
C ALA A 718 12.67 -0.88 32.46
N GLY A 719 12.37 0.39 32.17
CA GLY A 719 11.41 0.78 31.12
C GLY A 719 11.86 0.45 29.69
N GLU A 720 13.14 0.17 29.45
CA GLU A 720 13.65 -0.27 28.15
C GLU A 720 13.64 -1.80 27.98
N VAL A 721 13.31 -2.55 29.05
CA VAL A 721 13.33 -4.01 29.08
C VAL A 721 11.91 -4.56 29.12
N ALA A 722 11.56 -5.39 28.15
CA ALA A 722 10.33 -6.17 28.15
C ALA A 722 10.60 -7.65 28.36
N VAL A 723 9.82 -8.28 29.22
CA VAL A 723 9.82 -9.73 29.44
C VAL A 723 8.54 -10.28 28.86
N TYR A 724 8.63 -10.93 27.70
CA TYR A 724 7.49 -11.53 27.04
C TYR A 724 7.63 -13.05 27.12
N ALA A 725 7.11 -13.59 28.21
CA ALA A 725 7.33 -14.98 28.58
C ALA A 725 6.17 -15.46 29.46
N ASP A 726 5.83 -16.75 29.34
CA ASP A 726 4.91 -17.38 30.27
C ASP A 726 5.63 -17.66 31.61
N LEU A 727 5.65 -16.67 32.49
CA LEU A 727 6.33 -16.73 33.78
C LEU A 727 5.34 -16.98 34.92
N LYS A 728 5.54 -18.07 35.66
CA LYS A 728 4.70 -18.39 36.83
C LYS A 728 4.94 -17.37 37.95
N THR A 729 3.85 -16.85 38.51
CA THR A 729 3.83 -15.88 39.62
C THR A 729 3.00 -16.40 40.79
N HIS A 730 3.30 -15.93 42.01
CA HIS A 730 2.55 -16.26 43.21
C HIS A 730 2.14 -14.98 43.96
N LYS A 731 0.94 -14.95 44.55
CA LYS A 731 0.40 -13.75 45.22
C LYS A 731 1.24 -13.30 46.42
N ASP A 732 1.84 -14.26 47.13
CA ASP A 732 2.67 -13.98 48.30
C ASP A 732 4.07 -13.44 47.96
N SER A 733 4.46 -13.51 46.68
CA SER A 733 5.76 -13.08 46.15
C SER A 733 5.56 -12.33 44.82
N PRO A 734 5.03 -11.08 44.86
CA PRO A 734 4.71 -10.32 43.65
C PRO A 734 5.97 -9.90 42.89
N LEU A 735 5.82 -9.71 41.57
CA LEU A 735 6.88 -9.15 40.73
C LEU A 735 7.07 -7.64 41.01
N PRO A 736 8.27 -7.09 40.76
CA PRO A 736 8.50 -5.65 40.83
C PRO A 736 7.57 -4.85 39.92
N ALA A 737 7.20 -3.63 40.31
CA ALA A 737 6.25 -2.80 39.55
C ALA A 737 6.79 -2.31 38.21
N ASP A 738 8.11 -2.22 38.09
CA ASP A 738 8.90 -1.88 36.91
C ASP A 738 9.27 -3.11 36.06
N PHE A 739 8.86 -4.31 36.48
CA PHE A 739 9.03 -5.54 35.72
C PHE A 739 7.90 -5.67 34.67
N SER A 740 8.18 -5.22 33.45
CA SER A 740 7.25 -5.27 32.31
C SER A 740 7.05 -6.70 31.79
N LEU A 741 6.17 -7.47 32.44
CA LEU A 741 5.80 -8.83 32.02
C LEU A 741 4.61 -8.83 31.07
N PHE A 742 4.82 -9.40 29.89
CA PHE A 742 3.79 -9.71 28.90
C PHE A 742 3.60 -11.23 28.85
N SER A 743 2.40 -11.69 29.21
CA SER A 743 2.04 -13.12 29.32
C SER A 743 0.64 -13.43 28.77
N GLY A 744 -0.06 -12.42 28.26
CA GLY A 744 -1.41 -12.49 27.70
C GLY A 744 -1.48 -12.96 26.25
N GLY A 745 -0.34 -13.15 25.58
CA GLY A 745 -0.26 -13.56 24.18
C GLY A 745 -0.80 -12.47 23.25
N ASP A 746 -1.74 -12.81 22.37
CA ASP A 746 -2.35 -11.82 21.46
C ASP A 746 -3.07 -10.66 22.17
N LYS A 747 -3.40 -10.79 23.46
CA LYS A 747 -4.18 -9.78 24.21
C LYS A 747 -3.34 -8.60 24.70
N ASP A 748 -2.06 -8.80 24.94
CA ASP A 748 -1.13 -7.78 25.42
C ASP A 748 -0.07 -7.41 24.37
N TYR A 749 -0.16 -7.98 23.17
CA TYR A 749 0.73 -7.70 22.05
C TYR A 749 0.70 -6.22 21.59
N GLU A 750 -0.48 -5.60 21.49
CA GLU A 750 -0.58 -4.17 21.11
C GLU A 750 0.14 -3.28 22.13
N ASN A 751 -0.05 -3.55 23.43
CA ASN A 751 0.66 -2.85 24.51
C ASN A 751 2.17 -3.10 24.48
N PHE A 752 2.60 -4.29 24.09
CA PHE A 752 4.01 -4.64 23.93
C PHE A 752 4.67 -3.85 22.78
N ILE A 753 3.99 -3.74 21.64
CA ILE A 753 4.49 -2.98 20.48
C ILE A 753 4.57 -1.48 20.79
N ASP A 754 3.57 -0.92 21.47
CA ASP A 754 3.53 0.50 21.83
C ASP A 754 4.65 0.92 22.81
N GLY A 755 5.25 -0.04 23.54
CA GLY A 755 6.25 0.24 24.57
C GLY A 755 7.67 0.53 24.06
N ASP A 756 7.94 0.43 22.75
CA ASP A 756 9.25 0.67 22.09
C ASP A 756 10.49 0.15 22.86
N PHE A 757 10.39 -1.07 23.38
CA PHE A 757 11.46 -1.68 24.19
C PHE A 757 12.73 -1.96 23.37
N ARG A 758 13.90 -1.75 23.98
CA ARG A 758 15.22 -2.00 23.35
C ARG A 758 15.80 -3.37 23.68
N HIS A 759 15.43 -3.94 24.83
CA HIS A 759 15.87 -5.24 25.30
C HIS A 759 14.66 -6.14 25.52
N ILE A 760 14.57 -7.24 24.77
CA ILE A 760 13.38 -8.09 24.76
C ILE A 760 13.75 -9.52 25.13
N ILE A 761 13.24 -9.99 26.27
CA ILE A 761 13.49 -11.31 26.81
C ILE A 761 12.27 -12.20 26.51
N PHE A 762 12.47 -13.33 25.82
CA PHE A 762 11.37 -14.21 25.42
C PHE A 762 11.73 -15.69 25.30
N ASN A 763 10.70 -16.55 25.24
CA ASN A 763 10.82 -18.01 25.15
C ASN A 763 10.37 -18.59 23.78
N GLN A 764 9.06 -18.78 23.58
CA GLN A 764 8.42 -19.49 22.47
C GLN A 764 7.18 -18.77 21.93
N THR A 765 6.45 -18.00 22.76
CA THR A 765 5.17 -17.38 22.34
C THR A 765 5.32 -16.20 21.40
N LEU A 766 6.47 -15.51 21.39
CA LEU A 766 6.83 -14.48 20.41
C LEU A 766 7.41 -15.04 19.10
N GLN A 767 7.62 -16.37 19.00
CA GLN A 767 8.23 -17.01 17.81
C GLN A 767 7.35 -16.92 16.56
N GLU A 768 6.11 -16.43 16.66
CA GLU A 768 5.21 -16.22 15.52
C GLU A 768 4.59 -14.81 15.63
N GLY A 769 5.01 -13.87 14.78
CA GLY A 769 4.36 -12.57 14.63
C GLY A 769 5.11 -11.30 15.06
N TRP A 770 6.19 -11.36 15.82
CA TRP A 770 7.00 -10.16 16.07
C TRP A 770 8.15 -10.02 15.08
N ASP A 771 8.18 -8.85 14.44
CA ASP A 771 9.04 -8.55 13.31
C ASP A 771 9.52 -7.09 13.37
N ASP A 772 10.63 -6.88 14.08
CA ASP A 772 11.32 -5.60 14.14
C ASP A 772 12.69 -5.70 13.44
N PRO A 773 12.87 -5.08 12.25
CA PRO A 773 14.15 -5.05 11.55
C PRO A 773 15.29 -4.41 12.35
N SER A 774 14.96 -3.60 13.36
CA SER A 774 15.91 -2.91 14.24
C SER A 774 16.61 -3.85 15.22
N VAL A 775 16.30 -5.15 15.21
CA VAL A 775 17.02 -6.16 16.00
C VAL A 775 18.34 -6.49 15.34
N TYR A 776 19.43 -6.30 16.08
CA TYR A 776 20.80 -6.58 15.63
C TYR A 776 21.49 -7.66 16.45
N PHE A 777 21.07 -7.84 17.70
CA PHE A 777 21.76 -8.68 18.67
C PHE A 777 20.83 -9.74 19.23
N ALA A 778 21.29 -10.98 19.26
CA ALA A 778 20.57 -12.09 19.86
C ALA A 778 21.47 -12.87 20.82
N TYR A 779 21.06 -12.95 22.08
CA TYR A 779 21.58 -13.89 23.06
C TYR A 779 20.74 -15.17 23.03
N VAL A 780 21.39 -16.32 22.91
CA VAL A 780 20.75 -17.65 22.93
C VAL A 780 21.31 -18.47 24.07
N ASP A 781 20.45 -18.82 25.02
CA ASP A 781 20.82 -19.57 26.22
C ASP A 781 21.10 -21.06 25.92
N LYS A 782 22.03 -21.67 26.66
CA LYS A 782 22.40 -23.11 26.51
C LYS A 782 21.24 -24.08 26.69
N THR A 783 20.18 -23.65 27.38
CA THR A 783 18.98 -24.44 27.65
C THR A 783 18.09 -24.65 26.40
N MET A 784 18.42 -24.01 25.27
CA MET A 784 17.72 -24.16 23.98
C MET A 784 18.33 -25.31 23.15
N GLU A 785 17.63 -26.45 23.06
CA GLU A 785 18.11 -27.65 22.34
C GLU A 785 17.66 -27.77 20.86
N SER A 786 16.70 -26.95 20.39
CA SER A 786 16.11 -27.10 19.05
C SER A 786 16.80 -26.24 17.98
N SER A 787 17.49 -26.88 17.02
CA SER A 787 18.12 -26.18 15.89
C SER A 787 17.12 -25.45 14.99
N VAL A 788 15.87 -25.94 14.91
CA VAL A 788 14.79 -25.30 14.15
C VAL A 788 14.44 -23.91 14.70
N GLN A 789 14.49 -23.74 16.03
CA GLN A 789 14.18 -22.46 16.67
C GLN A 789 15.30 -21.42 16.42
N ILE A 790 16.56 -21.86 16.45
CA ILE A 790 17.70 -20.98 16.17
C ILE A 790 17.64 -20.45 14.74
N THR A 791 17.33 -21.29 13.75
CA THR A 791 17.18 -20.86 12.34
C THR A 791 16.09 -19.80 12.16
N GLN A 792 14.97 -19.91 12.89
CA GLN A 792 13.89 -18.92 12.84
C GLN A 792 14.32 -17.57 13.43
N ILE A 793 15.04 -17.58 14.57
CA ILE A 793 15.58 -16.38 15.20
C ILE A 793 16.59 -15.70 14.28
N VAL A 794 17.48 -16.48 13.66
CA VAL A 794 18.48 -15.95 12.72
C VAL A 794 17.83 -15.15 11.60
N GLY A 795 16.75 -15.68 11.05
CA GLY A 795 15.92 -15.01 10.06
C GLY A 795 15.34 -13.66 10.44
N ARG A 796 15.12 -13.42 11.73
CA ARG A 796 14.57 -12.16 12.23
C ARG A 796 15.65 -11.12 12.38
N VAL A 797 16.77 -11.50 13.03
CA VAL A 797 17.91 -10.60 13.23
C VAL A 797 18.57 -10.26 11.89
N LEU A 798 18.48 -11.12 10.89
CA LEU A 798 19.01 -10.85 9.54
C LEU A 798 18.30 -9.74 8.79
N ARG A 799 17.09 -9.32 9.16
CA ARG A 799 16.36 -8.29 8.42
C ARG A 799 17.07 -6.94 8.53
N GLN A 800 17.10 -6.19 7.44
CA GLN A 800 17.79 -4.91 7.42
C GLN A 800 16.82 -3.74 7.60
N PRO A 801 17.01 -2.87 8.61
CA PRO A 801 16.20 -1.66 8.77
C PRO A 801 16.25 -0.81 7.51
N GLY A 802 15.08 -0.31 7.08
CA GLY A 802 14.98 0.54 5.91
C GLY A 802 15.26 -0.16 4.57
N ALA A 803 15.50 -1.49 4.55
CA ALA A 803 15.91 -2.24 3.37
C ALA A 803 17.14 -1.63 2.66
N THR A 804 18.13 -1.17 3.42
CA THR A 804 19.33 -0.54 2.88
C THR A 804 20.56 -0.90 3.70
N HIS A 805 21.69 -1.07 3.03
CA HIS A 805 22.97 -1.24 3.70
C HIS A 805 23.53 0.13 4.11
N TYR A 806 24.00 0.20 5.35
CA TYR A 806 24.57 1.41 5.98
C TYR A 806 26.09 1.47 5.79
N GLU A 807 26.71 2.62 6.08
CA GLU A 807 28.15 2.80 5.87
C GLU A 807 28.98 2.00 6.89
N ALA A 808 28.51 1.87 8.14
CA ALA A 808 29.14 1.04 9.16
C ALA A 808 28.79 -0.46 9.03
N ASP A 809 29.81 -1.33 9.03
CA ASP A 809 29.61 -2.80 8.95
C ASP A 809 28.75 -3.36 10.07
N ARG A 810 28.89 -2.82 11.28
CA ARG A 810 28.10 -3.26 12.45
C ARG A 810 26.60 -3.04 12.23
N LEU A 811 26.23 -2.04 11.44
CA LEU A 811 24.84 -1.77 11.02
C LEU A 811 24.37 -2.65 9.85
N ASN A 812 25.25 -3.51 9.32
CA ASN A 812 24.96 -4.53 8.33
C ASN A 812 25.24 -5.96 8.85
N THR A 813 25.44 -6.11 10.17
CA THR A 813 25.82 -7.38 10.82
C THR A 813 24.75 -7.85 11.81
N ALA A 814 24.34 -9.12 11.68
CA ALA A 814 23.49 -9.80 12.65
C ALA A 814 24.39 -10.51 13.68
N HIS A 815 24.34 -10.10 14.94
CA HIS A 815 25.19 -10.61 16.00
C HIS A 815 24.47 -11.64 16.86
N PHE A 816 25.07 -12.81 17.04
CA PHE A 816 24.53 -13.91 17.83
C PHE A 816 25.55 -14.37 18.86
N PHE A 817 25.14 -14.36 20.12
CA PHE A 817 25.91 -14.82 21.27
C PHE A 817 25.26 -16.08 21.80
N VAL A 818 25.82 -17.24 21.47
CA VAL A 818 25.23 -18.56 21.76
C VAL A 818 26.02 -19.21 22.88
N ARG A 819 25.38 -19.40 24.04
CA ARG A 819 26.00 -20.10 25.17
C ARG A 819 25.98 -21.61 24.93
N VAL A 820 27.13 -22.26 25.01
CA VAL A 820 27.28 -23.70 24.73
C VAL A 820 28.13 -24.40 25.79
N ASP A 821 27.72 -25.59 26.22
CA ASP A 821 28.50 -26.40 27.18
C ASP A 821 29.66 -27.18 26.49
N LYS A 822 29.60 -27.38 25.16
CA LYS A 822 30.58 -28.13 24.37
C LYS A 822 30.77 -27.53 22.98
N ASN A 823 32.01 -27.53 22.48
CA ASN A 823 32.37 -26.99 21.15
C ASN A 823 31.61 -27.66 19.98
N ASP A 824 31.34 -28.96 20.07
CA ASP A 824 30.62 -29.70 19.00
C ASP A 824 29.18 -29.19 18.79
N ALA A 825 28.54 -28.68 19.85
CA ALA A 825 27.20 -28.12 19.76
C ALA A 825 27.19 -26.82 18.94
N PHE A 826 28.21 -25.97 19.10
CA PHE A 826 28.34 -24.72 18.34
C PHE A 826 28.59 -24.98 16.86
N THR A 827 29.47 -25.93 16.52
CA THR A 827 29.73 -26.33 15.12
C THR A 827 28.44 -26.77 14.42
N LYS A 828 27.59 -27.55 15.12
CA LYS A 828 26.29 -27.96 14.61
C LYS A 828 25.35 -26.78 14.36
N VAL A 829 25.32 -25.79 15.27
CA VAL A 829 24.54 -24.55 15.07
C VAL A 829 24.99 -23.78 13.84
N VAL A 830 26.31 -23.62 13.65
CA VAL A 830 26.88 -22.95 12.47
C VAL A 830 26.48 -23.67 11.18
N ASP A 831 26.56 -25.00 11.15
CA ASP A 831 26.20 -25.80 9.98
C ASP A 831 24.70 -25.74 9.66
N ASP A 832 23.84 -25.76 10.68
CA ASP A 832 22.39 -25.65 10.52
C ASP A 832 21.98 -24.25 10.01
N VAL A 833 22.65 -23.19 10.49
CA VAL A 833 22.47 -21.82 9.96
C VAL A 833 22.92 -21.71 8.50
N ARG A 834 24.07 -22.28 8.14
CA ARG A 834 24.55 -22.31 6.75
C ARG A 834 23.59 -23.05 5.81
N LYS A 835 23.07 -24.20 6.25
CA LYS A 835 22.04 -24.93 5.50
C LYS A 835 20.76 -24.12 5.33
N GLY A 836 20.32 -23.44 6.39
CA GLY A 836 19.14 -22.56 6.34
C GLY A 836 19.27 -21.35 5.40
N LEU A 837 20.50 -20.94 5.07
CA LEU A 837 20.80 -19.81 4.18
C LEU A 837 21.03 -20.21 2.71
N GLY A 838 20.96 -21.51 2.37
CA GLY A 838 20.99 -21.98 0.97
C GLY A 838 22.25 -22.70 0.49
N GLY A 839 23.14 -23.17 1.38
CA GLY A 839 24.28 -24.04 1.02
C GLY A 839 25.61 -23.34 0.69
N ASP A 840 26.48 -24.00 -0.08
CA ASP A 840 27.96 -23.85 -0.17
C ASP A 840 28.53 -22.50 -0.72
N ALA A 841 27.72 -21.45 -0.86
CA ALA A 841 28.21 -20.11 -1.18
C ALA A 841 27.55 -19.08 -0.25
N PRO A 842 28.25 -18.56 0.78
CA PRO A 842 27.65 -17.65 1.73
C PRO A 842 27.64 -16.24 1.14
N GLU A 843 26.57 -15.92 0.40
CA GLU A 843 26.27 -14.54 0.00
C GLU A 843 26.08 -13.64 1.24
N VAL A 844 25.79 -14.26 2.40
CA VAL A 844 25.90 -13.70 3.75
C VAL A 844 27.17 -14.24 4.43
N ARG A 845 28.17 -13.40 4.65
CA ARG A 845 29.45 -13.84 5.27
C ARG A 845 29.22 -14.13 6.75
N VAL A 846 29.48 -15.38 7.15
CA VAL A 846 29.43 -15.83 8.54
C VAL A 846 30.80 -15.73 9.19
N LEU A 847 30.94 -14.83 10.14
CA LEU A 847 32.08 -14.69 11.03
C LEU A 847 31.84 -15.57 12.26
N THR A 848 32.64 -16.62 12.43
CA THR A 848 32.59 -17.46 13.64
C THR A 848 33.76 -17.18 14.57
N SER A 849 33.48 -16.96 15.85
CA SER A 849 34.50 -16.88 16.91
C SER A 849 34.28 -18.03 17.89
N PRO A 850 34.90 -19.20 17.67
CA PRO A 850 34.91 -20.27 18.65
C PRO A 850 35.57 -19.81 19.95
N PRO A 851 35.27 -20.44 21.11
CA PRO A 851 35.91 -20.12 22.38
C PRO A 851 37.44 -20.13 22.25
N GLY A 852 38.08 -19.00 22.59
CA GLY A 852 39.54 -18.83 22.55
C GLY A 852 40.12 -18.23 21.26
N ILE A 853 39.30 -17.88 20.27
CA ILE A 853 39.72 -17.12 19.07
C ILE A 853 39.35 -15.64 19.25
N GLU A 854 40.25 -14.74 18.86
CA GLU A 854 40.08 -13.29 18.97
C GLU A 854 38.84 -12.80 18.20
N ALA A 855 38.00 -12.01 18.86
CA ALA A 855 36.80 -11.42 18.28
C ALA A 855 37.15 -10.43 17.15
N PRO A 856 36.30 -10.27 16.12
CA PRO A 856 36.50 -9.26 15.09
C PRO A 856 36.47 -7.85 15.68
N VAL A 857 37.43 -7.01 15.29
CA VAL A 857 37.55 -5.62 15.75
C VAL A 857 37.23 -4.69 14.59
N SER A 858 36.53 -3.59 14.87
CA SER A 858 36.32 -2.54 13.88
C SER A 858 37.56 -1.66 13.78
N LEU A 859 38.19 -1.67 12.61
CA LEU A 859 39.25 -0.74 12.25
C LEU A 859 38.64 0.46 11.55
N PHE A 860 38.91 1.64 12.08
CA PHE A 860 38.58 2.90 11.43
C PHE A 860 39.63 3.24 10.36
N PRO A 861 39.25 3.99 9.32
CA PRO A 861 40.21 4.47 8.34
C PRO A 861 41.23 5.42 9.01
N LYS A 862 42.50 5.28 8.63
CA LYS A 862 43.64 6.11 9.09
C LYS A 862 43.45 7.59 8.74
N GLU A 863 42.78 7.86 7.62
CA GLU A 863 42.41 9.20 7.15
C GLU A 863 41.05 9.17 6.47
N SER A 864 40.32 10.29 6.44
CA SER A 864 39.04 10.36 5.72
C SER A 864 39.29 10.46 4.21
N ARG A 865 38.69 9.53 3.45
CA ARG A 865 38.73 9.50 1.99
C ARG A 865 37.33 9.31 1.44
N THR A 866 37.04 10.05 0.37
CA THR A 866 35.73 10.04 -0.27
C THR A 866 35.80 9.65 -1.74
N VAL A 867 34.73 9.07 -2.25
CA VAL A 867 34.50 8.74 -3.66
C VAL A 867 33.21 9.41 -4.14
N PRO A 868 33.21 10.14 -5.26
CA PRO A 868 31.99 10.70 -5.84
C PRO A 868 30.96 9.61 -6.12
N ARG A 869 29.71 9.74 -5.62
CA ARG A 869 28.64 8.79 -5.93
C ARG A 869 28.26 8.87 -7.41
N THR A 870 27.74 7.78 -7.96
CA THR A 870 27.32 7.68 -9.37
C THR A 870 25.85 7.32 -9.50
N ALA A 871 25.22 7.77 -10.59
CA ALA A 871 23.84 7.44 -10.95
C ALA A 871 23.64 7.43 -12.47
N ILE A 872 22.55 6.82 -12.93
CA ILE A 872 22.15 6.84 -14.34
C ILE A 872 21.50 8.20 -14.65
N ASP A 873 21.93 8.83 -15.74
CA ASP A 873 21.29 10.00 -16.33
C ASP A 873 20.35 9.57 -17.47
N ASN A 874 19.06 9.73 -17.22
CA ASN A 874 18.00 9.33 -18.14
C ASN A 874 17.60 10.43 -19.14
N LEU A 875 18.19 11.63 -19.06
CA LEU A 875 17.79 12.74 -19.93
C LEU A 875 17.91 12.41 -21.43
N LEU A 876 18.95 11.67 -21.81
CA LEU A 876 19.18 11.28 -23.21
C LEU A 876 18.40 10.03 -23.62
N THR A 877 17.82 9.28 -22.68
CA THR A 877 17.04 8.06 -22.98
C THR A 877 15.60 8.37 -23.35
N ILE A 878 15.03 9.48 -22.85
CA ILE A 878 13.60 9.81 -22.98
C ILE A 878 13.18 9.86 -24.46
N GLY A 879 13.81 10.72 -25.27
CA GLY A 879 13.40 10.91 -26.67
C GLY A 879 13.48 9.65 -27.55
N PRO A 880 14.58 8.88 -27.52
CA PRO A 880 14.66 7.60 -28.22
C PRO A 880 13.61 6.58 -27.79
N VAL A 881 13.34 6.46 -26.48
CA VAL A 881 12.33 5.55 -25.93
C VAL A 881 10.92 5.97 -26.32
N GLU A 882 10.59 7.27 -26.25
CA GLU A 882 9.30 7.82 -26.69
C GLU A 882 9.02 7.47 -28.15
N LYS A 883 10.02 7.54 -29.04
CA LYS A 883 9.87 7.12 -30.44
C LYS A 883 9.51 5.65 -30.60
N VAL A 884 9.93 4.77 -29.69
CA VAL A 884 9.52 3.36 -29.70
C VAL A 884 8.08 3.23 -29.20
N LEU A 885 7.74 3.95 -28.12
CA LEU A 885 6.38 3.96 -27.57
C LEU A 885 5.36 4.51 -28.57
N ASP A 886 5.71 5.49 -29.39
CA ASP A 886 4.87 6.03 -30.46
C ASP A 886 4.56 5.00 -31.56
N LYS A 887 5.46 4.03 -31.78
CA LYS A 887 5.25 2.92 -32.74
C LYS A 887 4.32 1.83 -32.19
N VAL A 888 4.06 1.81 -30.89
CA VAL A 888 3.19 0.80 -30.28
C VAL A 888 1.79 0.95 -30.85
N ASN A 889 1.28 -0.12 -31.47
CA ASN A 889 -0.04 -0.14 -32.06
C ASN A 889 -1.14 -0.03 -31.01
N ASP A 890 -2.22 0.67 -31.35
CA ASP A 890 -3.44 0.70 -30.56
C ASP A 890 -4.31 -0.53 -30.87
N TYR A 891 -4.47 -1.39 -29.86
CA TYR A 891 -5.26 -2.61 -29.95
C TYR A 891 -6.66 -2.48 -29.33
N THR A 892 -7.08 -1.30 -28.87
CA THR A 892 -8.35 -1.10 -28.14
C THR A 892 -9.58 -1.50 -28.96
N ARG A 893 -9.52 -1.36 -30.29
CA ARG A 893 -10.59 -1.74 -31.24
C ARG A 893 -10.22 -2.95 -32.12
N ASP A 894 -9.07 -3.56 -31.90
CA ASP A 894 -8.58 -4.68 -32.71
C ASP A 894 -9.00 -6.00 -32.06
N THR A 895 -9.92 -6.73 -32.70
CA THR A 895 -10.36 -8.05 -32.23
C THR A 895 -9.64 -9.21 -32.92
N ALA A 896 -8.90 -8.96 -33.99
CA ALA A 896 -8.27 -10.02 -34.79
C ALA A 896 -6.87 -10.34 -34.27
N ASN A 897 -6.06 -9.31 -34.00
CA ASN A 897 -4.69 -9.50 -33.51
C ASN A 897 -4.61 -9.73 -31.99
N THR A 898 -5.69 -9.41 -31.26
CA THR A 898 -5.78 -9.59 -29.81
C THR A 898 -6.26 -10.98 -29.40
N ARG A 899 -6.66 -11.83 -30.34
CA ARG A 899 -7.01 -13.24 -30.10
C ARG A 899 -5.74 -14.10 -30.22
N GLY A 900 -5.44 -14.87 -29.18
CA GLY A 900 -4.41 -15.92 -29.23
C GLY A 900 -5.07 -17.30 -29.31
N ALA A 901 -4.46 -18.22 -30.05
CA ALA A 901 -4.90 -19.62 -30.10
C ALA A 901 -4.41 -20.35 -28.84
N GLY A 902 -5.33 -20.87 -28.04
CA GLY A 902 -5.00 -21.79 -26.95
C GLY A 902 -4.83 -23.20 -27.50
N ARG A 903 -3.92 -23.99 -26.91
CA ARG A 903 -3.67 -25.38 -27.31
C ARG A 903 -3.99 -26.29 -26.14
N ARG A 904 -4.87 -27.28 -26.33
CA ARG A 904 -5.23 -28.29 -25.31
C ARG A 904 -4.80 -29.65 -25.81
N ARG A 905 -4.04 -30.38 -25.02
CA ARG A 905 -3.82 -31.81 -25.20
C ARG A 905 -4.80 -32.55 -24.28
N THR A 906 -5.65 -33.41 -24.84
CA THR A 906 -6.57 -34.23 -24.04
C THR A 906 -6.05 -35.66 -24.02
N VAL A 907 -5.34 -36.03 -22.95
CA VAL A 907 -4.89 -37.41 -22.74
C VAL A 907 -6.05 -38.21 -22.14
N THR A 908 -6.67 -39.09 -22.94
CA THR A 908 -7.72 -39.98 -22.43
C THR A 908 -7.12 -41.35 -22.14
N GLN A 909 -6.84 -41.65 -20.87
CA GLN A 909 -6.37 -42.97 -20.45
C GLN A 909 -7.51 -43.76 -19.81
N THR A 910 -7.79 -44.96 -20.33
CA THR A 910 -8.75 -45.88 -19.69
C THR A 910 -8.01 -46.62 -18.58
N ILE A 911 -8.46 -46.47 -17.33
CA ILE A 911 -7.88 -47.16 -16.16
C ILE A 911 -7.87 -48.67 -16.43
N GLY A 912 -6.68 -49.25 -16.60
CA GLY A 912 -6.45 -50.69 -16.82
C GLY A 912 -5.84 -51.09 -18.17
N ALA A 913 -5.63 -50.18 -19.12
CA ALA A 913 -4.93 -50.48 -20.39
C ALA A 913 -3.48 -49.94 -20.38
N LYS A 914 -2.52 -50.71 -20.93
CA LYS A 914 -1.08 -50.39 -20.93
C LYS A 914 -0.64 -49.42 -22.04
N ASP A 915 -1.49 -49.16 -23.03
CA ASP A 915 -1.12 -48.32 -24.17
C ASP A 915 -1.76 -46.93 -24.03
N THR A 916 -0.90 -45.91 -23.94
CA THR A 916 -1.24 -44.50 -24.13
C THR A 916 -1.64 -44.28 -25.58
N VAL A 917 -2.88 -43.85 -25.83
CA VAL A 917 -3.29 -43.36 -27.15
C VAL A 917 -2.65 -41.98 -27.33
N ASP A 918 -1.81 -41.83 -28.35
CA ASP A 918 -1.22 -40.54 -28.72
C ASP A 918 -2.35 -39.56 -29.03
N SER A 919 -2.39 -38.43 -28.32
CA SER A 919 -3.43 -37.41 -28.46
C SER A 919 -2.93 -36.24 -29.30
N GLU A 920 -3.68 -35.92 -30.36
CA GLU A 920 -3.44 -34.74 -31.18
C GLU A 920 -3.79 -33.45 -30.41
N TRP A 921 -3.04 -32.39 -30.66
CA TRP A 921 -3.30 -31.05 -30.13
C TRP A 921 -4.64 -30.52 -30.67
N ILE A 922 -5.55 -30.17 -29.77
CA ILE A 922 -6.81 -29.52 -30.13
C ILE A 922 -6.62 -28.01 -29.89
N GLU A 923 -6.62 -27.22 -30.96
CA GLU A 923 -6.63 -25.76 -30.87
C GLU A 923 -8.03 -25.27 -30.44
N PHE A 924 -8.08 -24.37 -29.46
CA PHE A 924 -9.31 -23.71 -29.02
C PHE A 924 -9.21 -22.19 -29.20
N GLU A 925 -10.36 -21.57 -29.51
CA GLU A 925 -10.43 -20.22 -30.09
C GLU A 925 -10.05 -19.06 -29.15
N GLN A 926 -9.91 -19.26 -27.83
CA GLN A 926 -9.72 -18.16 -26.87
C GLN A 926 -8.66 -18.47 -25.82
N SER A 927 -7.64 -17.61 -25.74
CA SER A 927 -6.61 -17.55 -24.70
C SER A 927 -6.95 -16.48 -23.65
N ASN A 928 -6.43 -16.63 -22.42
CA ASN A 928 -6.56 -15.65 -21.35
C ASN A 928 -6.14 -14.26 -21.81
N ARG A 929 -6.94 -13.22 -21.52
CA ARG A 929 -6.70 -11.84 -21.98
C ARG A 929 -6.19 -10.96 -20.84
N VAL A 930 -5.03 -10.37 -21.05
CA VAL A 930 -4.37 -9.44 -20.11
C VAL A 930 -4.44 -8.00 -20.61
N ASN A 931 -4.24 -7.02 -19.73
CA ASN A 931 -4.16 -5.62 -20.13
C ASN A 931 -2.82 -5.36 -20.88
N ALA A 932 -2.84 -4.64 -22.00
CA ALA A 932 -1.66 -4.34 -22.82
C ALA A 932 -0.59 -3.52 -22.05
N ARG A 933 -1.00 -2.60 -21.17
CA ARG A 933 -0.12 -1.85 -20.25
C ARG A 933 0.64 -2.80 -19.35
N TRP A 934 -0.07 -3.77 -18.78
CA TRP A 934 0.54 -4.79 -17.93
C TRP A 934 1.52 -5.64 -18.74
N ALA A 935 1.12 -6.12 -19.93
CA ALA A 935 1.97 -6.96 -20.78
C ALA A 935 3.27 -6.24 -21.18
N PHE A 936 3.17 -4.98 -21.61
CA PHE A 936 4.33 -4.17 -21.97
C PHE A 936 5.26 -3.93 -20.77
N ARG A 937 4.72 -3.43 -19.65
CA ARG A 937 5.53 -3.11 -18.46
C ARG A 937 6.20 -4.36 -17.86
N ARG A 938 5.52 -5.51 -17.91
CA ARG A 938 6.08 -6.80 -17.49
C ARG A 938 7.31 -7.18 -18.31
N GLU A 939 7.24 -7.07 -19.64
CA GLU A 939 8.35 -7.41 -20.53
C GLU A 939 9.55 -6.46 -20.36
N VAL A 940 9.29 -5.16 -20.13
CA VAL A 940 10.35 -4.20 -19.78
C VAL A 940 11.01 -4.58 -18.45
N ALA A 941 10.21 -4.84 -17.40
CA ALA A 941 10.69 -5.20 -16.08
C ALA A 941 11.57 -6.45 -16.08
N ARG A 942 11.15 -7.48 -16.84
CA ARG A 942 11.86 -8.75 -16.98
C ARG A 942 13.25 -8.57 -17.62
N ARG A 943 13.39 -7.60 -18.53
CA ARG A 943 14.65 -7.34 -19.25
C ARG A 943 15.56 -6.39 -18.49
N TYR A 944 15.06 -5.20 -18.15
CA TYR A 944 15.82 -4.17 -17.46
C TYR A 944 14.88 -3.14 -16.80
N ARG A 945 14.47 -3.42 -15.56
CA ARG A 945 13.48 -2.63 -14.82
C ARG A 945 13.76 -1.12 -14.71
N PRO A 946 15.01 -0.62 -14.54
CA PRO A 946 15.25 0.82 -14.42
C PRO A 946 14.73 1.64 -15.62
N ALA A 947 14.55 1.00 -16.79
CA ALA A 947 14.01 1.66 -17.96
C ALA A 947 12.52 2.04 -17.84
N LEU A 948 11.75 1.40 -16.93
CA LEU A 948 10.36 1.78 -16.67
C LEU A 948 10.19 3.23 -16.23
N PHE A 949 11.22 3.84 -15.64
CA PHE A 949 11.17 5.21 -15.14
C PHE A 949 10.91 6.25 -16.25
N VAL A 950 11.33 5.94 -17.48
CA VAL A 950 11.12 6.82 -18.65
C VAL A 950 10.05 6.31 -19.60
N MET A 951 9.49 5.13 -19.36
CA MET A 951 8.50 4.52 -20.24
C MET A 951 7.08 4.82 -19.75
N HIS A 952 6.54 5.95 -20.20
CA HIS A 952 5.18 6.37 -19.87
C HIS A 952 4.16 5.58 -20.69
N THR A 953 3.35 4.76 -20.01
CA THR A 953 2.33 3.89 -20.60
C THR A 953 0.91 4.39 -20.33
N ASP A 954 0.74 5.69 -20.05
CA ASP A 954 -0.52 6.30 -19.61
C ASP A 954 -1.51 6.54 -20.76
N ASP A 955 -1.05 6.38 -22.00
CA ASP A 955 -1.86 6.44 -23.22
C ASP A 955 -2.92 5.32 -23.27
N GLN A 956 -4.13 5.66 -23.74
CA GLN A 956 -5.27 4.76 -23.88
C GLN A 956 -4.98 3.54 -24.76
N LYS A 957 -4.03 3.63 -25.70
CA LYS A 957 -3.62 2.49 -26.54
C LYS A 957 -3.12 1.28 -25.74
N PHE A 958 -2.65 1.51 -24.52
CA PHE A 958 -2.23 0.47 -23.59
C PHE A 958 -3.38 -0.13 -22.75
N ASP A 959 -4.61 0.38 -22.83
CA ASP A 959 -5.75 -0.17 -22.07
C ASP A 959 -6.43 -1.36 -22.77
N ALA A 960 -5.95 -1.74 -23.95
CA ALA A 960 -6.48 -2.87 -24.71
C ALA A 960 -6.33 -4.21 -23.98
N LYS A 961 -7.33 -5.09 -24.10
CA LYS A 961 -7.26 -6.48 -23.61
C LYS A 961 -6.68 -7.39 -24.69
N VAL A 962 -5.47 -7.90 -24.47
CA VAL A 962 -4.72 -8.74 -25.42
C VAL A 962 -4.62 -10.17 -24.92
N GLY A 963 -4.90 -11.16 -25.76
CA GLY A 963 -4.75 -12.57 -25.44
C GLY A 963 -3.28 -12.96 -25.28
N VAL A 964 -2.94 -13.72 -24.26
CA VAL A 964 -1.60 -14.31 -24.08
C VAL A 964 -1.32 -15.24 -25.28
N GLY A 965 -0.18 -15.06 -25.94
CA GLY A 965 0.14 -15.77 -27.19
C GLY A 965 -0.49 -15.21 -28.47
N SER A 966 -1.20 -14.08 -28.39
CA SER A 966 -1.71 -13.35 -29.57
C SER A 966 -0.62 -12.57 -30.30
N ARG A 967 -0.86 -12.20 -31.56
CA ARG A 967 0.05 -11.34 -32.33
C ARG A 967 0.25 -9.97 -31.67
N ALA A 968 -0.79 -9.44 -31.03
CA ALA A 968 -0.72 -8.20 -30.26
C ALA A 968 0.21 -8.33 -29.05
N TYR A 969 0.13 -9.45 -28.31
CA TYR A 969 1.04 -9.71 -27.19
C TYR A 969 2.50 -9.80 -27.65
N SER A 970 2.78 -10.56 -28.72
CA SER A 970 4.14 -10.64 -29.28
C SER A 970 4.66 -9.29 -29.73
N SER A 971 3.83 -8.48 -30.42
CA SER A 971 4.23 -7.13 -30.83
C SER A 971 4.51 -6.21 -29.64
N LEU A 972 3.73 -6.29 -28.55
CA LEU A 972 3.99 -5.53 -27.32
C LEU A 972 5.31 -5.95 -26.67
N ALA A 973 5.61 -7.25 -26.64
CA ALA A 973 6.87 -7.78 -26.12
C ALA A 973 8.08 -7.34 -26.95
N ASP A 974 7.95 -7.30 -28.28
CA ASP A 974 9.00 -6.81 -29.19
C ASP A 974 9.21 -5.30 -29.04
N ASN A 975 8.14 -4.51 -28.92
CA ASN A 975 8.25 -3.07 -28.65
C ASN A 975 8.90 -2.80 -27.29
N ALA A 976 8.57 -3.59 -26.26
CA ALA A 976 9.19 -3.49 -24.94
C ALA A 976 10.69 -3.83 -25.01
N ALA A 977 11.05 -4.83 -25.81
CA ALA A 977 12.44 -5.19 -26.09
C ALA A 977 13.22 -4.03 -26.73
N GLU A 978 12.68 -3.47 -27.82
CA GLU A 978 13.26 -2.35 -28.54
C GLU A 978 13.41 -1.13 -27.63
N ALA A 979 12.40 -0.83 -26.81
CA ALA A 979 12.43 0.30 -25.89
C ALA A 979 13.54 0.13 -24.82
N VAL A 980 13.75 -1.09 -24.31
CA VAL A 980 14.84 -1.38 -23.37
C VAL A 980 16.21 -1.25 -24.05
N GLU A 981 16.34 -1.72 -25.28
CA GLU A 981 17.59 -1.59 -26.04
C GLU A 981 17.93 -0.12 -26.32
N GLU A 982 16.94 0.70 -26.71
CA GLU A 982 17.12 2.14 -26.91
C GLU A 982 17.41 2.88 -25.60
N TYR A 983 16.79 2.46 -24.50
CA TYR A 983 17.16 2.98 -23.18
C TYR A 983 18.63 2.70 -22.88
N LEU A 984 19.08 1.45 -22.96
CA LEU A 984 20.44 1.05 -22.60
C LEU A 984 21.50 1.70 -23.52
N ARG A 985 21.18 1.90 -24.80
CA ARG A 985 22.05 2.56 -25.78
C ARG A 985 22.34 4.02 -25.41
N ASN A 986 21.38 4.71 -24.78
CA ASN A 986 21.46 6.14 -24.49
C ASN A 986 21.67 6.44 -23.00
N ALA A 987 21.56 5.44 -22.13
CA ALA A 987 21.76 5.58 -20.70
C ALA A 987 23.23 5.86 -20.38
N VAL A 988 23.48 6.91 -19.61
CA VAL A 988 24.84 7.32 -19.24
C VAL A 988 25.00 7.35 -17.74
N VAL A 989 26.12 6.85 -17.23
CA VAL A 989 26.44 6.95 -15.80
C VAL A 989 27.18 8.27 -15.55
N LYS A 990 26.74 9.06 -14.56
CA LYS A 990 27.37 10.33 -14.16
C LYS A 990 27.66 10.41 -12.66
N GLN A 991 28.58 11.28 -12.29
CA GLN A 991 28.85 11.62 -10.88
C GLN A 991 27.80 12.58 -10.29
N LEU A 992 27.51 12.45 -8.99
CA LEU A 992 26.53 13.26 -8.25
C LEU A 992 27.15 14.24 -7.23
N LYS A 993 26.41 15.31 -6.89
CA LYS A 993 26.65 16.28 -5.79
C LYS A 993 25.37 16.34 -4.92
N PRO A 994 25.40 16.37 -3.57
CA PRO A 994 26.42 16.97 -2.68
C PRO A 994 26.99 16.07 -1.56
N LYS A 995 26.76 14.75 -1.57
CA LYS A 995 27.24 13.83 -0.52
C LYS A 995 28.06 12.70 -1.16
N PRO A 996 29.39 12.81 -1.25
CA PRO A 996 30.21 11.71 -1.75
C PRO A 996 30.14 10.52 -0.79
N TYR A 997 30.47 9.33 -1.27
CA TYR A 997 30.62 8.13 -0.44
C TYR A 997 31.89 8.27 0.38
N GLU A 998 31.79 8.16 1.70
CA GLU A 998 32.94 8.16 2.61
C GLU A 998 33.27 6.72 2.99
N VAL A 999 34.55 6.35 2.96
CA VAL A 999 34.95 4.99 3.30
C VAL A 999 34.89 4.81 4.82
N GLY A 1000 33.92 4.04 5.30
CA GLY A 1000 33.72 3.75 6.73
C GLY A 1000 34.63 2.65 7.27
N GLY A 1001 34.58 2.45 8.59
CA GLY A 1001 35.37 1.44 9.30
C GLY A 1001 35.01 0.00 8.92
N THR A 1002 35.99 -0.90 8.99
CA THR A 1002 35.92 -2.31 8.54
C THR A 1002 36.08 -3.29 9.69
N LEU A 1003 35.29 -4.36 9.71
CA LEU A 1003 35.49 -5.45 10.67
C LEU A 1003 36.57 -6.41 10.18
N VAL A 1004 37.60 -6.66 11.00
CA VAL A 1004 38.68 -7.63 10.71
C VAL A 1004 39.11 -8.38 11.96
N ARG A 1005 39.72 -9.55 11.78
CA ARG A 1005 40.43 -10.29 12.85
C ARG A 1005 41.91 -9.91 12.88
N ARG A 1006 42.40 -9.33 13.96
CA ARG A 1006 43.81 -8.91 14.06
C ARG A 1006 44.78 -10.08 13.86
N GLY A 1007 44.49 -11.25 14.43
CA GLY A 1007 45.32 -12.45 14.22
C GLY A 1007 45.35 -13.01 12.78
N ALA A 1008 44.41 -12.65 11.91
CA ALA A 1008 44.29 -13.19 10.54
C ALA A 1008 44.34 -12.12 9.44
N MET A 1009 44.62 -10.85 9.80
CA MET A 1009 44.70 -9.76 8.84
C MET A 1009 46.10 -9.67 8.21
N ASP A 1010 46.14 -9.36 6.92
CA ASP A 1010 47.34 -8.83 6.28
C ASP A 1010 47.41 -7.32 6.59
N THR A 1011 48.53 -6.86 7.14
CA THR A 1011 48.77 -5.44 7.44
C THR A 1011 49.38 -4.71 6.25
N PHE A 1012 49.01 -3.45 6.07
CA PHE A 1012 49.45 -2.63 4.94
C PHE A 1012 49.81 -1.21 5.40
N GLN A 1013 50.83 -0.63 4.78
CA GLN A 1013 51.34 0.69 5.13
C GLN A 1013 50.44 1.78 4.54
N ASN A 1014 50.15 1.72 3.25
CA ASN A 1014 49.47 2.76 2.48
C ASN A 1014 47.96 2.50 2.29
N ALA A 1015 47.49 1.31 2.67
CA ALA A 1015 46.06 1.04 2.82
C ALA A 1015 45.40 2.01 3.80
N LEU A 1016 44.14 2.35 3.52
CA LEU A 1016 43.33 3.24 4.34
C LEU A 1016 43.06 2.66 5.74
N HIS A 1017 43.01 1.34 5.89
CA HIS A 1017 42.90 0.66 7.18
C HIS A 1017 44.26 0.05 7.58
N GLU A 1018 44.43 -0.31 8.86
CA GLU A 1018 45.66 -0.98 9.36
C GLU A 1018 45.93 -2.30 8.61
N GLY A 1019 44.86 -3.05 8.31
CA GLY A 1019 44.93 -4.30 7.58
C GLY A 1019 43.57 -4.80 7.14
N TYR A 1020 43.57 -5.88 6.36
CA TYR A 1020 42.36 -6.55 5.86
C TYR A 1020 42.47 -8.06 6.05
N ASP A 1021 41.38 -8.72 6.42
CA ASP A 1021 41.28 -10.17 6.48
C ASP A 1021 40.45 -10.72 5.29
N GLY A 1022 40.56 -12.03 5.02
CA GLY A 1022 39.75 -12.69 3.99
C GLY A 1022 40.04 -12.26 2.53
N LEU A 1023 41.25 -11.78 2.24
CA LEU A 1023 41.72 -11.58 0.86
C LEU A 1023 41.96 -12.95 0.20
N ASN A 1024 41.46 -13.14 -1.02
CA ASN A 1024 41.82 -14.31 -1.81
C ASN A 1024 43.30 -14.26 -2.23
N GLU A 1025 43.85 -15.35 -2.77
CA GLU A 1025 45.28 -15.42 -3.09
C GLU A 1025 45.72 -14.32 -4.09
N PHE A 1026 44.90 -14.07 -5.12
CA PHE A 1026 45.18 -13.06 -6.13
C PHE A 1026 45.02 -11.64 -5.58
N GLU A 1027 43.92 -11.37 -4.87
CA GLU A 1027 43.67 -10.11 -4.17
C GLU A 1027 44.80 -9.77 -3.19
N ARG A 1028 45.33 -10.76 -2.44
CA ARG A 1028 46.43 -10.56 -1.50
C ARG A 1028 47.71 -10.16 -2.24
N ARG A 1029 48.04 -10.84 -3.35
CA ARG A 1029 49.22 -10.51 -4.18
C ARG A 1029 49.07 -9.12 -4.81
N PHE A 1030 47.90 -8.80 -5.33
CA PHE A 1030 47.58 -7.50 -5.90
C PHE A 1030 47.65 -6.38 -4.85
N ALA A 1031 47.05 -6.58 -3.68
CA ALA A 1031 47.05 -5.62 -2.57
C ALA A 1031 48.46 -5.29 -2.07
N ARG A 1032 49.34 -6.30 -1.95
CA ARG A 1032 50.75 -6.07 -1.58
C ARG A 1032 51.49 -5.25 -2.62
N ALA A 1033 51.37 -5.63 -3.90
CA ALA A 1033 51.98 -4.87 -4.98
C ALA A 1033 51.45 -3.42 -5.03
N LEU A 1034 50.14 -3.24 -4.85
CA LEU A 1034 49.50 -1.93 -4.81
C LEU A 1034 50.01 -1.10 -3.62
N ASP A 1035 50.19 -1.69 -2.44
CA ASP A 1035 50.71 -1.00 -1.26
C ASP A 1035 52.15 -0.50 -1.48
N ASP A 1036 52.98 -1.28 -2.18
CA ASP A 1036 54.37 -0.90 -2.53
C ASP A 1036 54.45 0.31 -3.47
N THR A 1037 53.37 0.66 -4.17
CA THR A 1037 53.33 1.86 -5.04
C THR A 1037 53.34 3.18 -4.26
N GLY A 1038 52.95 3.15 -2.98
CA GLY A 1038 52.75 4.32 -2.14
C GLY A 1038 51.41 5.05 -2.36
N LEU A 1039 50.52 4.54 -3.23
CA LEU A 1039 49.18 5.09 -3.41
C LEU A 1039 48.30 4.77 -2.21
N THR A 1040 47.42 5.71 -1.84
CA THR A 1040 46.36 5.42 -0.87
C THR A 1040 45.32 4.53 -1.54
N TRP A 1041 44.93 3.43 -0.88
CA TRP A 1041 43.93 2.52 -1.40
C TRP A 1041 43.07 1.91 -0.29
N ALA A 1042 41.90 1.40 -0.65
CA ALA A 1042 41.04 0.66 0.25
C ALA A 1042 40.47 -0.56 -0.45
N ARG A 1043 40.43 -1.71 0.23
CA ARG A 1043 39.59 -2.82 -0.21
C ARG A 1043 38.13 -2.37 -0.11
N ASN A 1044 37.42 -2.41 -1.23
CA ASN A 1044 36.00 -2.13 -1.26
C ASN A 1044 35.24 -3.38 -0.81
N ARG A 1045 34.15 -3.19 -0.06
CA ARG A 1045 33.37 -4.32 0.41
C ARG A 1045 32.41 -4.81 -0.66
N PRO A 1046 32.34 -6.12 -0.91
CA PRO A 1046 31.25 -6.68 -1.71
C PRO A 1046 29.91 -6.30 -1.09
N GLN A 1047 28.94 -5.87 -1.91
CA GLN A 1047 27.53 -5.63 -1.56
C GLN A 1047 27.22 -4.45 -0.61
N THR A 1048 28.14 -4.04 0.27
CA THR A 1048 27.95 -2.92 1.22
C THR A 1048 28.85 -1.72 0.93
N GLY A 1049 29.91 -1.90 0.13
CA GLY A 1049 30.85 -0.85 -0.20
C GLY A 1049 30.37 0.13 -1.27
N TYR A 1050 31.31 0.85 -1.86
CA TYR A 1050 31.05 1.74 -2.98
C TYR A 1050 30.49 0.95 -4.17
N LYS A 1051 29.42 1.48 -4.77
CA LYS A 1051 28.66 0.85 -5.86
C LYS A 1051 28.49 1.78 -7.05
N ILE A 1052 28.42 1.19 -8.24
CA ILE A 1052 28.21 1.88 -9.53
C ILE A 1052 27.02 1.21 -10.24
N PRO A 1053 26.06 1.96 -10.80
CA PRO A 1053 24.93 1.36 -11.51
C PRO A 1053 25.37 0.76 -12.85
N LEU A 1054 24.89 -0.44 -13.17
CA LEU A 1054 25.15 -1.14 -14.42
C LEU A 1054 24.11 -0.75 -15.47
N VAL A 1055 24.54 -0.26 -16.64
CA VAL A 1055 23.70 0.06 -17.81
C VAL A 1055 23.77 -1.04 -18.88
N THR A 1056 23.73 -2.29 -18.45
CA THR A 1056 23.86 -3.49 -19.30
C THR A 1056 22.92 -4.58 -18.79
N LEU A 1057 22.44 -5.44 -19.68
CA LEU A 1057 21.62 -6.59 -19.31
C LEU A 1057 22.39 -7.56 -18.40
N GLY A 1058 21.73 -8.08 -17.37
CA GLY A 1058 22.31 -9.06 -16.45
C GLY A 1058 21.49 -9.21 -15.17
N GLN A 1059 21.88 -10.16 -14.31
CA GLN A 1059 21.15 -10.48 -13.07
C GLN A 1059 21.30 -9.45 -11.96
N THR A 1060 22.31 -8.57 -12.05
CA THR A 1060 22.57 -7.51 -11.06
C THR A 1060 22.54 -6.15 -11.73
N VAL A 1061 22.01 -5.16 -11.02
CA VAL A 1061 21.93 -3.76 -11.46
C VAL A 1061 23.04 -2.89 -10.85
N TRP A 1062 23.79 -3.43 -9.89
CA TRP A 1062 24.92 -2.76 -9.24
C TRP A 1062 26.23 -3.51 -9.49
N PHE A 1063 27.31 -2.74 -9.61
CA PHE A 1063 28.69 -3.20 -9.65
C PHE A 1063 29.46 -2.68 -8.45
N PHE A 1064 30.11 -3.59 -7.72
CA PHE A 1064 30.98 -3.32 -6.59
C PHE A 1064 32.41 -3.70 -7.01
N PRO A 1065 33.32 -2.74 -7.26
CA PRO A 1065 34.73 -3.05 -7.52
C PRO A 1065 35.37 -3.69 -6.28
N ASP A 1066 36.51 -4.38 -6.43
CA ASP A 1066 37.24 -4.99 -5.31
C ASP A 1066 38.10 -3.98 -4.54
N PHE A 1067 38.66 -2.98 -5.24
CA PHE A 1067 39.55 -1.97 -4.67
C PHE A 1067 39.19 -0.55 -5.12
N LEU A 1068 39.39 0.41 -4.23
CA LEU A 1068 39.34 1.85 -4.49
C LEU A 1068 40.76 2.40 -4.33
N VAL A 1069 41.30 3.02 -5.37
CA VAL A 1069 42.68 3.54 -5.38
C VAL A 1069 42.65 5.03 -5.69
N TRP A 1070 43.20 5.87 -4.82
CA TRP A 1070 43.30 7.31 -5.04
C TRP A 1070 44.64 7.63 -5.72
N SER A 1071 44.59 8.05 -6.99
CA SER A 1071 45.76 8.55 -7.73
C SER A 1071 45.51 9.99 -8.17
N GLY A 1072 46.09 10.95 -7.44
CA GLY A 1072 45.88 12.38 -7.68
C GLY A 1072 44.41 12.80 -7.56
N ASP A 1073 43.87 13.39 -8.63
CA ASP A 1073 42.45 13.80 -8.73
C ASP A 1073 41.55 12.68 -9.28
N GLU A 1074 42.03 11.43 -9.32
CA GLU A 1074 41.27 10.28 -9.82
C GLU A 1074 41.10 9.20 -8.74
N VAL A 1075 39.92 8.59 -8.70
CA VAL A 1075 39.67 7.35 -7.96
C VAL A 1075 39.49 6.22 -8.97
N LEU A 1076 40.41 5.25 -8.93
CA LEU A 1076 40.35 4.05 -9.74
C LEU A 1076 39.57 2.97 -8.97
N CYS A 1077 38.44 2.57 -9.53
CA CYS A 1077 37.65 1.43 -9.10
C CYS A 1077 38.16 0.18 -9.82
N VAL A 1078 38.91 -0.66 -9.11
CA VAL A 1078 39.59 -1.83 -9.67
C VAL A 1078 38.86 -3.11 -9.29
N ASP A 1079 38.46 -3.90 -10.28
CA ASP A 1079 37.94 -5.28 -10.10
C ASP A 1079 39.04 -6.27 -10.47
N THR A 1080 39.28 -7.28 -9.64
CA THR A 1080 40.29 -8.31 -9.85
C THR A 1080 39.64 -9.66 -10.16
N LYS A 1081 40.07 -10.32 -11.23
CA LYS A 1081 39.59 -11.65 -11.59
C LYS A 1081 40.74 -12.60 -11.90
N GLY A 1082 40.56 -13.85 -11.48
CA GLY A 1082 41.43 -14.97 -11.86
C GLY A 1082 41.25 -15.39 -13.30
N ASP A 1083 41.34 -16.69 -13.58
CA ASP A 1083 41.47 -17.24 -14.94
C ASP A 1083 40.15 -17.54 -15.70
N HIS A 1084 38.99 -17.13 -15.16
CA HIS A 1084 37.66 -17.46 -15.69
C HIS A 1084 37.25 -16.61 -16.91
N ILE A 1085 36.20 -17.01 -17.66
CA ILE A 1085 35.72 -16.36 -18.90
C ILE A 1085 35.43 -14.85 -18.67
N VAL A 1086 36.24 -13.97 -19.29
CA VAL A 1086 36.37 -12.55 -18.91
C VAL A 1086 35.53 -11.58 -19.74
N GLU A 1087 35.38 -11.81 -21.04
CA GLU A 1087 34.92 -10.76 -21.97
C GLU A 1087 33.52 -10.23 -21.64
N ALA A 1088 32.59 -11.12 -21.32
CA ALA A 1088 31.23 -10.76 -20.96
C ALA A 1088 31.18 -9.91 -19.67
N ASP A 1089 31.99 -10.27 -18.67
CA ASP A 1089 32.10 -9.54 -17.41
C ASP A 1089 32.77 -8.17 -17.58
N ALA A 1090 33.84 -8.10 -18.39
CA ALA A 1090 34.53 -6.86 -18.69
C ALA A 1090 33.63 -5.87 -19.45
N ARG A 1091 32.91 -6.32 -20.49
CA ARG A 1091 31.93 -5.50 -21.22
C ARG A 1091 30.81 -4.99 -20.32
N ARG A 1092 30.43 -5.78 -19.31
CA ARG A 1092 29.38 -5.45 -18.37
C ARG A 1092 29.82 -4.39 -17.35
N LYS A 1093 31.04 -4.52 -16.83
CA LYS A 1093 31.52 -3.73 -15.67
C LYS A 1093 32.39 -2.53 -16.03
N LEU A 1094 33.04 -2.53 -17.20
CA LEU A 1094 33.83 -1.37 -17.66
C LEU A 1094 32.88 -0.27 -18.12
N LEU A 1095 32.52 0.61 -17.19
CA LEU A 1095 31.57 1.69 -17.40
C LEU A 1095 32.30 3.00 -17.69
N SER A 1096 31.77 3.78 -18.64
CA SER A 1096 32.15 5.17 -18.81
C SER A 1096 31.34 6.04 -17.84
N ILE A 1097 32.04 6.74 -16.94
CA ILE A 1097 31.43 7.59 -15.93
C ILE A 1097 31.72 9.05 -16.29
N GLN A 1098 30.67 9.82 -16.58
CA GLN A 1098 30.80 11.24 -16.87
C GLN A 1098 31.14 12.03 -15.60
N PRO A 1099 32.20 12.85 -15.62
CA PRO A 1099 32.57 13.65 -14.49
C PRO A 1099 31.57 14.78 -14.25
N HIS A 1100 31.38 15.17 -13.00
CA HIS A 1100 30.56 16.33 -12.65
C HIS A 1100 31.41 17.60 -12.63
N LYS A 1101 30.98 18.66 -13.34
CA LYS A 1101 31.73 19.93 -13.48
C LYS A 1101 32.21 20.57 -12.16
N ASP A 1102 31.44 20.39 -11.08
CA ASP A 1102 31.73 20.95 -9.75
C ASP A 1102 32.45 19.94 -8.81
N VAL A 1103 32.84 18.77 -9.32
CA VAL A 1103 33.54 17.73 -8.55
C VAL A 1103 34.92 17.56 -9.17
N PRO A 1104 36.01 17.94 -8.47
CA PRO A 1104 37.36 17.87 -9.05
C PRO A 1104 37.83 16.42 -9.21
N THR A 1105 37.33 15.51 -8.37
CA THR A 1105 37.71 14.10 -8.37
C THR A 1105 36.93 13.31 -9.44
N THR A 1106 37.64 12.62 -10.34
CA THR A 1106 37.02 11.74 -11.34
C THR A 1106 37.01 10.28 -10.88
N VAL A 1107 36.06 9.47 -11.36
CA VAL A 1107 36.00 8.04 -11.06
C VAL A 1107 36.18 7.26 -12.35
N LYS A 1108 37.10 6.29 -12.35
CA LYS A 1108 37.37 5.41 -13.51
C LYS A 1108 37.29 3.95 -13.09
N VAL A 1109 36.75 3.11 -13.97
CA VAL A 1109 36.74 1.66 -13.74
C VAL A 1109 37.90 1.00 -14.49
N LYS A 1110 38.63 0.12 -13.80
CA LYS A 1110 39.66 -0.73 -14.35
C LYS A 1110 39.36 -2.18 -13.98
N PHE A 1111 39.67 -3.10 -14.87
CA PHE A 1111 39.48 -4.52 -14.60
C PHE A 1111 40.80 -5.25 -14.81
N VAL A 1112 41.22 -6.07 -13.85
CA VAL A 1112 42.56 -6.66 -13.78
C VAL A 1112 42.45 -8.17 -13.78
N THR A 1113 43.22 -8.82 -14.65
CA THR A 1113 43.19 -10.28 -14.82
C THR A 1113 44.57 -10.91 -14.87
N GLU A 1114 44.66 -12.17 -14.43
CA GLU A 1114 45.82 -13.02 -14.69
C GLU A 1114 45.88 -13.46 -16.17
N GLY A 1115 47.08 -13.50 -16.73
CA GLY A 1115 47.36 -13.73 -18.15
C GLY A 1115 47.27 -12.46 -19.01
N THR A 1116 47.83 -12.56 -20.22
CA THR A 1116 47.65 -11.54 -21.26
C THR A 1116 46.44 -11.86 -22.12
N TRP A 1117 45.61 -10.85 -22.40
CA TRP A 1117 44.36 -10.99 -23.13
C TRP A 1117 44.25 -10.00 -24.28
N LYS A 1118 43.51 -10.38 -25.32
CA LYS A 1118 43.11 -9.50 -26.41
C LYS A 1118 41.75 -8.87 -26.11
N ALA A 1119 41.46 -7.75 -26.76
CA ALA A 1119 40.22 -7.00 -26.56
C ALA A 1119 38.94 -7.78 -26.93
N ASP A 1120 39.05 -8.84 -27.73
CA ASP A 1120 37.97 -9.75 -28.13
C ASP A 1120 37.73 -10.90 -27.14
N GLY A 1121 38.32 -10.83 -25.93
CA GLY A 1121 38.14 -11.88 -24.94
C GLY A 1121 39.04 -13.10 -25.11
N THR A 1122 39.86 -13.17 -26.16
CA THR A 1122 40.76 -14.30 -26.38
C THR A 1122 42.02 -14.16 -25.53
N ARG A 1123 42.40 -15.24 -24.85
CA ARG A 1123 43.63 -15.29 -24.04
C ARG A 1123 44.83 -15.44 -24.96
N ASP A 1124 45.81 -14.55 -24.81
CA ASP A 1124 47.06 -14.56 -25.58
C ASP A 1124 48.16 -15.36 -24.86
N SER A 1125 48.28 -15.19 -23.53
CA SER A 1125 49.19 -15.99 -22.69
C SER A 1125 48.59 -16.33 -21.33
N LYS A 1126 49.04 -17.44 -20.75
CA LYS A 1126 48.75 -17.77 -19.35
C LYS A 1126 49.58 -16.96 -18.37
N ASP A 1127 50.78 -16.57 -18.79
CA ASP A 1127 51.72 -15.76 -18.02
C ASP A 1127 51.44 -14.27 -18.19
N GLY A 1128 51.88 -13.46 -17.21
CA GLY A 1128 51.65 -12.02 -17.18
C GLY A 1128 50.27 -11.63 -16.66
N PHE A 1129 49.89 -10.37 -16.85
CA PHE A 1129 48.65 -9.77 -16.38
C PHE A 1129 48.08 -8.81 -17.42
N SER A 1130 46.79 -8.49 -17.33
CA SER A 1130 46.16 -7.48 -18.19
C SER A 1130 45.34 -6.49 -17.40
N VAL A 1131 45.44 -5.21 -17.78
CA VAL A 1131 44.48 -4.17 -17.41
C VAL A 1131 43.52 -3.96 -18.57
N TRP A 1132 42.23 -4.13 -18.32
CA TRP A 1132 41.17 -3.81 -19.25
C TRP A 1132 40.64 -2.41 -18.95
N GLU A 1133 40.45 -1.62 -20.00
CA GLU A 1133 39.96 -0.25 -19.94
C GLU A 1133 39.13 0.11 -21.19
N LEU A 1134 38.38 1.22 -21.11
CA LEU A 1134 37.72 1.82 -22.27
C LEU A 1134 38.65 2.82 -22.96
N GLY A 1135 38.84 2.67 -24.27
CA GLY A 1135 39.58 3.62 -25.11
C GLY A 1135 38.79 4.90 -25.45
N SER A 1136 39.39 5.81 -26.23
CA SER A 1136 38.82 7.11 -26.61
C SER A 1136 37.49 7.04 -27.40
N GLY A 1137 37.14 5.86 -27.93
CA GLY A 1137 35.86 5.58 -28.59
C GLY A 1137 34.94 4.62 -27.83
N GLN A 1138 35.17 4.40 -26.53
CA GLN A 1138 34.49 3.40 -25.69
C GLN A 1138 34.65 1.94 -26.16
N ALA A 1139 35.63 1.68 -27.04
CA ALA A 1139 36.02 0.33 -27.38
C ALA A 1139 36.82 -0.29 -26.23
N LEU A 1140 36.59 -1.58 -25.97
CA LEU A 1140 37.37 -2.36 -25.03
C LEU A 1140 38.84 -2.38 -25.47
N ARG A 1141 39.75 -2.17 -24.52
CA ARG A 1141 41.19 -2.24 -24.73
C ARG A 1141 41.83 -3.05 -23.60
N THR A 1142 42.82 -3.86 -23.95
CA THR A 1142 43.67 -4.59 -23.01
C THR A 1142 45.10 -4.06 -23.06
N LEU A 1143 45.70 -3.89 -21.88
CA LEU A 1143 47.09 -3.52 -21.70
C LEU A 1143 47.82 -4.69 -21.02
N PRO A 1144 48.73 -5.39 -21.72
CA PRO A 1144 49.47 -6.50 -21.14
C PRO A 1144 50.64 -6.00 -20.27
N HIS A 1145 50.91 -6.72 -19.19
CA HIS A 1145 52.02 -6.48 -18.27
C HIS A 1145 52.73 -7.80 -17.94
N GLU A 1146 54.05 -7.76 -17.79
CA GLU A 1146 54.87 -8.95 -17.51
C GLU A 1146 54.67 -9.46 -16.08
N ASP A 1147 54.50 -8.55 -15.12
CA ASP A 1147 54.31 -8.87 -13.70
C ASP A 1147 53.33 -7.88 -13.01
N LEU A 1148 52.95 -8.19 -11.77
CA LEU A 1148 52.05 -7.36 -10.97
C LEU A 1148 52.66 -5.99 -10.66
N GLU A 1149 53.97 -5.89 -10.48
CA GLU A 1149 54.66 -4.65 -10.12
C GLU A 1149 54.58 -3.63 -11.26
N ALA A 1150 54.82 -4.07 -12.50
CA ALA A 1150 54.64 -3.29 -13.71
C ALA A 1150 53.18 -2.88 -13.90
N LEU A 1151 52.23 -3.77 -13.57
CA LEU A 1151 50.79 -3.50 -13.66
C LEU A 1151 50.37 -2.41 -12.67
N VAL A 1152 50.66 -2.56 -11.38
CA VAL A 1152 50.22 -1.58 -10.36
C VAL A 1152 50.92 -0.23 -10.54
N LYS A 1153 52.16 -0.19 -11.04
CA LYS A 1153 52.83 1.05 -11.43
C LYS A 1153 52.10 1.80 -12.54
N SER A 1154 51.39 1.10 -13.42
CA SER A 1154 50.57 1.73 -14.47
C SER A 1154 49.28 2.36 -13.95
N LEU A 1155 48.88 2.05 -12.71
CA LEU A 1155 47.72 2.64 -12.03
C LEU A 1155 48.07 3.96 -11.31
N ARG A 1156 49.36 4.28 -11.21
CA ARG A 1156 49.86 5.56 -10.70
C ARG A 1156 49.82 6.61 -11.81
#